data_AF-A0A369GF23-F1
#
_entry.id   AF-A0A369GF23-F1
#
_cell.length_a   1.000
_cell.length_b   1.000
_cell.length_c   1.000
_cell.angle_alpha   90.00
_cell.angle_beta   90.00
_cell.angle_gamma   90.00
#
_symmetry.space_group_name_H-M   'P 1'
#
loop_
_entity.id
_entity.type
_entity.pdbx_description
1 polymer ?
#
loop_
_entity_poly.entity_id
_entity_poly.type
_entity_poly.pdbx_seq_one_letter_code
_entity_poly.pdbx_strand_id
1 'polypeptide(L)'
;MASGVYQLDDVETEAIDPGDISKTFNLVSAALGGRILAFSDQWFAEAANLLTPTPPVSQPGKMVFTGAWYDGWETRRHNPEPFDWVVIRLGVASGTVDGVEVDTAFFTGNYAPAISVEGCFSTDDDDVVSWRGDRGRWETILNMRSCGPSRRFAWRLKVPSDRQYTHVRLNMYPDGGIARFRLFGHAVPVFPADVDAVLDLAAAQNGGVAIACSDQHFGSKGNLLLPGRGKDMADGWETARSRAPGHVDWAIVRLGAPARLESFTVDTVHYRGNFPQRVALHALAWNRDGEPDAQADEWREVVPPARMGPDQEHQLPCAAPETAFTHVKLTMIPDGGVKRLRAWGRRAAGGISFILAVPHPRSLPVTPTPQRGPWRQTHASATCLHRLAPSCVVGSSSASDFHEPGSSGRGPLPIMDLGDSTGSLGDAKPPRMMPSDLPTSLDDRRHAPTEGFVAETEMYDGWQGQSQFLTTPALAKPLNFGNLSLNDAEDETSVDGPTDSDTRLMEMLQAQAAANQAGRGLEDERAVADDEKLTTEDKRDMLQKALSMAASNGDVAKVRRILSGKAKTFVDVNAPDEDGTPPLIYASCFGHESVVQALIEAGADVNKQDRNQWSALMWTMTNRHKGIAKLLLDNKASSDQKTSSGRTALDFVPPDSDMSYYLHNNGYNLGNAGVTDDFYNPGFSQDRFEEEMAENEMRRRLMMESARDLEVDLGNVGMDDQPEPAEEFEEEQQEFDWSRCLHDQMFVFQESELDRILDIIITKMTPQRSPSQKPVPANMIFLSARYAHYHSSPELLGRLLVSAMDRINDVVERSQWDMTILAFWLSNATLLLHYLKKDAGLVEATTEFQAHLAELINEMFILIVRDAERRLDKVLDAAMLDHETIPGFEDITFQNEWKLFKRKTTVREEPPEKRFRPPSPKRRAKPAPRNVTSLLSSSLFVLDLYDVHSVITAQVVSQLLYWIGAELFNRIMANRKYLARTKAMQIRMNISILEDWARTNNRQAEHYEGGETKSSGDTTTEAARRHLAPSIQLLQWLQCFSSLGPDDLEALVGTLQQLKRLTPQQLMHAATHYRPEVGEKGLPKSALKYLTAIQKEAALKRDRRRSRAASPMPQEATTPTKAAARGGGGGGGSSPFNGRTSANGDGAQDDEGRGGGGVGGAQGEDGGEEGEDAPEHLLLDPALMLPFTLPSVTDMLVSYGAGFGGVNRERERKYIPTVPAEFLEKLEVSGVRKEPMFADKDWENEEVE
;
A
#
# COMPACT_ATOMS: atom_id res chain seq x y z
N MET A 1 1.58 51.67 -15.49
CA MET A 1 0.56 51.72 -16.55
C MET A 1 0.95 50.67 -17.58
N ALA A 2 0.11 49.69 -17.93
CA ALA A 2 -1.21 49.37 -17.38
C ALA A 2 -1.25 47.89 -16.95
N SER A 3 -2.11 47.55 -16.00
CA SER A 3 -2.48 46.17 -15.73
C SER A 3 -3.29 45.65 -16.92
N GLY A 4 -2.73 44.74 -17.71
CA GLY A 4 -3.47 44.05 -18.77
C GLY A 4 -4.55 43.18 -18.15
N VAL A 5 -5.80 43.64 -18.18
CA VAL A 5 -6.95 42.81 -17.77
C VAL A 5 -7.12 41.74 -18.83
N TYR A 6 -7.13 40.47 -18.42
CA TYR A 6 -7.35 39.34 -19.31
C TYR A 6 -8.77 39.40 -19.90
N GLN A 7 -8.89 39.86 -21.14
CA GLN A 7 -10.18 40.04 -21.82
C GLN A 7 -10.51 38.81 -22.69
N LEU A 8 -11.59 38.14 -22.30
CA LEU A 8 -12.28 37.14 -23.12
C LEU A 8 -13.18 37.86 -24.14
N ASP A 9 -13.38 37.24 -25.30
CA ASP A 9 -14.38 37.72 -26.26
C ASP A 9 -15.79 37.34 -25.80
N ASP A 10 -16.79 38.16 -26.12
CA ASP A 10 -18.18 37.87 -25.77
C ASP A 10 -18.80 36.92 -26.81
N VAL A 11 -19.25 35.74 -26.34
CA VAL A 11 -19.77 34.65 -27.18
C VAL A 11 -21.21 34.37 -26.81
N GLU A 12 -22.10 34.41 -27.81
CA GLU A 12 -23.53 34.14 -27.61
C GLU A 12 -23.79 32.65 -27.39
N THR A 13 -23.91 32.27 -26.11
CA THR A 13 -24.29 30.92 -25.67
C THR A 13 -25.64 30.91 -24.96
N GLU A 14 -26.35 29.80 -25.08
CA GLU A 14 -27.63 29.52 -24.44
C GLU A 14 -27.44 28.44 -23.36
N ALA A 15 -27.91 28.71 -22.14
CA ALA A 15 -27.90 27.73 -21.06
C ALA A 15 -29.06 26.74 -21.24
N ILE A 16 -28.76 25.45 -21.28
CA ILE A 16 -29.71 24.37 -21.56
C ILE A 16 -29.64 23.28 -20.50
N ASP A 17 -30.59 22.34 -20.49
CA ASP A 17 -30.50 21.19 -19.59
C ASP A 17 -29.34 20.26 -20.02
N PRO A 18 -28.53 19.75 -19.07
CA PRO A 18 -27.45 18.80 -19.34
C PRO A 18 -27.89 17.44 -19.93
N GLY A 19 -29.20 17.15 -20.03
CA GLY A 19 -29.74 16.08 -20.87
C GLY A 19 -29.76 16.45 -22.35
N ASP A 20 -30.16 17.67 -22.69
CA ASP A 20 -30.40 18.13 -24.08
C ASP A 20 -29.13 18.45 -24.88
N ILE A 21 -27.98 18.58 -24.21
CA ILE A 21 -26.69 18.78 -24.86
C ILE A 21 -26.10 17.48 -25.46
N SER A 22 -26.50 16.32 -24.93
CA SER A 22 -25.86 15.00 -25.09
C SER A 22 -25.91 14.33 -26.49
N LYS A 23 -26.25 15.09 -27.55
CA LYS A 23 -26.51 14.55 -28.90
C LYS A 23 -25.29 14.48 -29.82
N THR A 24 -24.18 15.13 -29.48
CA THR A 24 -22.91 15.08 -30.22
C THR A 24 -21.77 14.51 -29.36
N PHE A 25 -20.56 14.37 -29.90
CA PHE A 25 -19.51 13.55 -29.28
C PHE A 25 -18.70 14.36 -28.25
N ASN A 26 -18.30 13.75 -27.13
CA ASN A 26 -17.42 14.40 -26.14
C ASN A 26 -15.94 14.33 -26.58
N LEU A 27 -15.44 15.39 -27.21
CA LEU A 27 -14.13 15.44 -27.86
C LEU A 27 -12.94 15.36 -26.89
N VAL A 28 -13.15 15.71 -25.61
CA VAL A 28 -12.12 15.70 -24.54
C VAL A 28 -12.09 14.39 -23.74
N SER A 29 -12.93 13.39 -24.04
CA SER A 29 -12.99 12.19 -23.18
C SER A 29 -11.68 11.39 -23.17
N ALA A 30 -11.24 10.97 -21.99
CA ALA A 30 -10.11 10.07 -21.83
C ALA A 30 -10.31 8.76 -22.61
N ALA A 31 -11.55 8.27 -22.71
CA ALA A 31 -11.88 7.05 -23.46
C ALA A 31 -11.73 7.20 -24.99
N LEU A 32 -11.64 8.43 -25.51
CA LEU A 32 -11.30 8.74 -26.91
C LEU A 32 -9.78 8.91 -27.11
N GLY A 33 -9.00 9.00 -26.03
CA GLY A 33 -7.59 9.41 -26.05
C GLY A 33 -7.36 10.88 -25.70
N GLY A 34 -8.37 11.60 -25.17
CA GLY A 34 -8.18 12.96 -24.66
C GLY A 34 -7.28 12.96 -23.42
N ARG A 35 -6.32 13.89 -23.36
CA ARG A 35 -5.31 13.95 -22.27
C ARG A 35 -5.13 15.38 -21.75
N ILE A 36 -4.78 15.50 -20.48
CA ILE A 36 -4.24 16.74 -19.92
C ILE A 36 -2.79 16.90 -20.40
N LEU A 37 -2.39 18.11 -20.78
CA LEU A 37 -1.00 18.44 -21.08
C LEU A 37 -0.35 19.27 -19.96
N ALA A 38 -1.10 20.21 -19.39
CA ALA A 38 -0.62 21.14 -18.37
C ALA A 38 -1.77 21.66 -17.50
N PHE A 39 -1.44 22.13 -16.31
CA PHE A 39 -2.36 22.74 -15.34
C PHE A 39 -1.62 23.78 -14.49
N SER A 40 -2.34 24.69 -13.85
CA SER A 40 -1.79 25.63 -12.86
C SER A 40 -1.52 24.97 -11.51
N ASP A 41 -2.46 24.14 -11.05
CA ASP A 41 -2.46 23.43 -9.78
C ASP A 41 -3.40 22.20 -9.88
N GLN A 42 -3.25 21.21 -8.99
CA GLN A 42 -4.19 20.09 -8.84
C GLN A 42 -4.17 19.51 -7.42
N TRP A 43 -3.97 20.37 -6.42
CA TRP A 43 -3.60 19.98 -5.05
C TRP A 43 -4.56 18.99 -4.39
N PHE A 44 -5.87 19.24 -4.38
CA PHE A 44 -6.83 18.39 -3.67
C PHE A 44 -7.34 17.21 -4.51
N ALA A 45 -7.43 17.37 -5.83
CA ALA A 45 -7.78 16.28 -6.74
C ALA A 45 -7.27 16.52 -8.18
N GLU A 46 -6.89 15.44 -8.86
CA GLU A 46 -6.18 15.46 -10.15
C GLU A 46 -6.99 16.02 -11.32
N ALA A 47 -6.33 16.79 -12.19
CA ALA A 47 -6.91 17.37 -13.40
C ALA A 47 -7.47 16.30 -14.38
N ALA A 48 -6.90 15.09 -14.38
CA ALA A 48 -7.30 13.99 -15.27
C ALA A 48 -8.76 13.54 -15.07
N ASN A 49 -9.28 13.64 -13.83
CA ASN A 49 -10.64 13.19 -13.49
C ASN A 49 -11.74 13.92 -14.28
N LEU A 50 -11.46 15.14 -14.76
CA LEU A 50 -12.36 15.91 -15.62
C LEU A 50 -12.79 15.12 -16.86
N LEU A 51 -11.87 14.34 -17.43
CA LEU A 51 -12.01 13.67 -18.72
C LEU A 51 -12.65 12.27 -18.61
N THR A 52 -12.70 11.72 -17.40
CA THR A 52 -13.20 10.38 -17.07
C THR A 52 -14.62 10.19 -17.60
N PRO A 53 -14.94 9.09 -18.33
CA PRO A 53 -16.22 8.93 -19.02
C PRO A 53 -17.39 8.66 -18.07
N THR A 54 -17.16 8.04 -16.91
CA THR A 54 -18.19 7.78 -15.90
C THR A 54 -18.74 9.08 -15.31
N PRO A 55 -19.98 9.08 -14.78
CA PRO A 55 -20.42 10.09 -13.82
C PRO A 55 -19.46 10.15 -12.62
N PRO A 56 -19.30 11.31 -11.98
CA PRO A 56 -18.47 11.41 -10.79
C PRO A 56 -19.10 10.62 -9.63
N VAL A 57 -18.26 9.95 -8.82
CA VAL A 57 -18.69 9.22 -7.62
C VAL A 57 -18.20 9.89 -6.35
N SER A 58 -19.07 10.00 -5.36
CA SER A 58 -18.65 10.42 -4.01
C SER A 58 -18.24 9.21 -3.19
N GLN A 59 -17.15 9.34 -2.42
CA GLN A 59 -16.79 8.37 -1.39
C GLN A 59 -16.64 9.14 -0.05
N PRO A 60 -17.76 9.56 0.58
CA PRO A 60 -17.71 10.42 1.76
C PRO A 60 -16.88 9.83 2.90
N GLY A 61 -15.93 10.59 3.44
CA GLY A 61 -15.02 10.14 4.48
C GLY A 61 -13.79 9.39 3.98
N LYS A 62 -13.67 9.11 2.68
CA LYS A 62 -12.36 8.81 2.06
C LYS A 62 -11.53 10.08 2.05
N MET A 63 -10.36 10.01 2.67
CA MET A 63 -9.36 11.08 2.66
C MET A 63 -8.17 10.62 1.83
N VAL A 64 -7.66 11.49 0.97
CA VAL A 64 -6.31 11.38 0.38
C VAL A 64 -5.32 12.24 1.18
N PHE A 65 -4.04 12.19 0.83
CA PHE A 65 -2.98 12.90 1.54
C PHE A 65 -3.19 14.42 1.59
N THR A 66 -3.79 15.02 0.55
CA THR A 66 -4.07 16.46 0.48
C THR A 66 -5.41 16.90 1.06
N GLY A 67 -6.39 16.01 1.23
CA GLY A 67 -7.73 16.40 1.70
C GLY A 67 -8.80 15.31 1.61
N ALA A 68 -10.06 15.72 1.53
CA ALA A 68 -11.15 14.80 1.20
C ALA A 68 -10.99 14.33 -0.26
N TRP A 69 -11.20 13.05 -0.54
CA TRP A 69 -11.11 12.56 -1.90
C TRP A 69 -12.35 12.99 -2.70
N TYR A 70 -12.11 13.69 -3.81
CA TYR A 70 -13.11 14.02 -4.80
C TYR A 70 -12.81 13.32 -6.12
N ASP A 71 -13.86 12.84 -6.79
CA ASP A 71 -13.80 12.38 -8.18
C ASP A 71 -13.92 13.59 -9.12
N GLY A 72 -12.82 14.35 -9.24
CA GLY A 72 -12.75 15.61 -9.95
C GLY A 72 -11.36 16.24 -9.94
N TRP A 73 -11.26 17.47 -10.41
CA TRP A 73 -10.13 18.37 -10.22
C TRP A 73 -10.46 19.34 -9.08
N GLU A 74 -9.56 19.56 -8.13
CA GLU A 74 -9.69 20.62 -7.12
C GLU A 74 -8.32 21.24 -6.81
N THR A 75 -8.25 22.57 -6.86
CA THR A 75 -7.01 23.34 -6.68
C THR A 75 -6.86 23.93 -5.28
N ARG A 76 -5.63 24.27 -4.91
CA ARG A 76 -5.33 24.92 -3.63
C ARG A 76 -6.05 26.27 -3.50
N ARG A 77 -6.48 26.59 -2.28
CA ARG A 77 -7.23 27.83 -1.98
C ARG A 77 -6.35 29.07 -2.00
N HIS A 78 -6.98 30.20 -2.32
CA HIS A 78 -6.35 31.52 -2.35
C HIS A 78 -5.30 31.64 -3.46
N ASN A 79 -5.69 31.30 -4.69
CA ASN A 79 -4.86 31.49 -5.87
C ASN A 79 -4.44 32.98 -5.99
N PRO A 80 -3.13 33.30 -6.08
CA PRO A 80 -2.66 34.67 -6.28
C PRO A 80 -2.87 35.18 -7.72
N GLU A 81 -3.08 34.27 -8.67
CA GLU A 81 -3.38 34.58 -10.07
C GLU A 81 -4.90 34.71 -10.29
N PRO A 82 -5.36 35.38 -11.37
CA PRO A 82 -6.79 35.63 -11.59
C PRO A 82 -7.65 34.38 -11.84
N PHE A 83 -7.04 33.25 -12.20
CA PHE A 83 -7.70 31.96 -12.40
C PHE A 83 -6.71 30.79 -12.36
N ASP A 84 -7.19 29.63 -11.93
CA ASP A 84 -6.58 28.34 -12.23
C ASP A 84 -6.96 27.89 -13.64
N TRP A 85 -6.14 27.06 -14.27
CA TRP A 85 -6.38 26.59 -15.63
C TRP A 85 -5.84 25.18 -15.88
N VAL A 86 -6.40 24.53 -16.90
CA VAL A 86 -5.98 23.21 -17.38
C VAL A 86 -6.07 23.15 -18.91
N VAL A 87 -4.98 22.71 -19.55
CA VAL A 87 -4.86 22.53 -21.01
C VAL A 87 -5.05 21.06 -21.38
N ILE A 88 -5.94 20.83 -22.35
CA ILE A 88 -6.47 19.52 -22.72
C ILE A 88 -6.28 19.30 -24.22
N ARG A 89 -5.58 18.22 -24.60
CA ARG A 89 -5.53 17.71 -25.99
C ARG A 89 -6.81 16.94 -26.27
N LEU A 90 -7.48 17.24 -27.39
CA LEU A 90 -8.66 16.46 -27.83
C LEU A 90 -8.24 15.02 -28.18
N GLY A 91 -9.12 14.03 -27.94
CA GLY A 91 -8.86 12.63 -28.32
C GLY A 91 -8.97 12.34 -29.82
N VAL A 92 -9.34 13.34 -30.61
CA VAL A 92 -9.42 13.33 -32.08
C VAL A 92 -8.32 14.21 -32.67
N ALA A 93 -7.98 13.98 -33.94
CA ALA A 93 -7.00 14.79 -34.66
C ALA A 93 -7.32 16.29 -34.56
N SER A 94 -8.58 16.66 -34.85
CA SER A 94 -9.19 17.97 -34.61
C SER A 94 -10.71 17.85 -34.46
N GLY A 95 -11.39 18.90 -34.00
CA GLY A 95 -12.86 18.94 -34.00
C GLY A 95 -13.46 20.36 -33.90
N THR A 96 -14.72 20.50 -34.31
CA THR A 96 -15.55 21.70 -34.10
C THR A 96 -16.39 21.54 -32.84
N VAL A 97 -16.82 22.64 -32.22
CA VAL A 97 -17.54 22.62 -30.92
C VAL A 97 -18.96 23.18 -31.07
N ASP A 98 -19.93 22.45 -30.49
CA ASP A 98 -21.34 22.83 -30.40
C ASP A 98 -21.72 23.35 -28.99
N GLY A 99 -20.99 22.91 -27.96
CA GLY A 99 -21.28 23.28 -26.58
C GLY A 99 -20.34 22.69 -25.52
N VAL A 100 -20.54 23.15 -24.29
CA VAL A 100 -19.75 22.83 -23.10
C VAL A 100 -20.67 22.34 -21.99
N GLU A 101 -20.24 21.33 -21.24
CA GLU A 101 -20.83 20.99 -19.94
C GLU A 101 -19.74 20.93 -18.86
N VAL A 102 -20.08 21.47 -17.68
CA VAL A 102 -19.28 21.35 -16.45
C VAL A 102 -20.17 20.78 -15.35
N ASP A 103 -19.67 19.75 -14.66
CA ASP A 103 -20.30 19.19 -13.47
C ASP A 103 -19.50 19.58 -12.23
N THR A 104 -20.15 20.17 -11.23
CA THR A 104 -19.56 20.49 -9.92
C THR A 104 -19.96 19.49 -8.83
N ALA A 105 -20.48 18.31 -9.19
CA ALA A 105 -20.95 17.27 -8.26
C ALA A 105 -20.07 17.11 -7.00
N PHE A 106 -20.73 17.06 -5.84
CA PHE A 106 -20.15 16.92 -4.49
C PHE A 106 -19.32 18.12 -3.99
N PHE A 107 -18.80 18.99 -4.87
CA PHE A 107 -18.27 20.29 -4.49
C PHE A 107 -19.43 21.21 -4.06
N THR A 108 -19.65 21.30 -2.75
CA THR A 108 -20.86 21.93 -2.16
C THR A 108 -20.61 23.31 -1.56
N GLY A 109 -19.35 23.65 -1.27
CA GLY A 109 -18.92 25.00 -0.86
C GLY A 109 -17.55 25.42 -1.41
N ASN A 110 -16.88 24.49 -2.10
CA ASN A 110 -15.56 24.59 -2.72
C ASN A 110 -15.63 24.38 -4.25
N TYR A 111 -16.80 24.56 -4.86
CA TYR A 111 -16.97 24.47 -6.31
C TYR A 111 -16.35 25.69 -7.01
N ALA A 112 -15.92 25.52 -8.26
CA ALA A 112 -15.51 26.60 -9.15
C ALA A 112 -16.54 27.75 -9.17
N PRO A 113 -16.26 28.96 -8.67
CA PRO A 113 -17.24 30.05 -8.63
C PRO A 113 -17.69 30.50 -10.03
N ALA A 114 -16.74 30.58 -10.96
CA ALA A 114 -17.00 30.77 -12.39
C ALA A 114 -15.95 30.04 -13.23
N ILE A 115 -16.28 29.81 -14.51
CA ILE A 115 -15.41 29.20 -15.52
C ILE A 115 -15.35 30.03 -16.80
N SER A 116 -14.35 29.78 -17.64
CA SER A 116 -14.35 30.12 -19.07
C SER A 116 -13.66 29.00 -19.86
N VAL A 117 -13.93 28.91 -21.17
CA VAL A 117 -13.33 27.89 -22.03
C VAL A 117 -12.75 28.54 -23.28
N GLU A 118 -11.54 28.16 -23.63
CA GLU A 118 -10.82 28.64 -24.79
C GLU A 118 -10.28 27.48 -25.63
N GLY A 119 -10.15 27.67 -26.95
CA GLY A 119 -9.62 26.66 -27.87
C GLY A 119 -8.49 27.22 -28.73
N CYS A 120 -7.62 26.35 -29.22
CA CYS A 120 -6.66 26.70 -30.26
C CYS A 120 -6.41 25.52 -31.21
N PHE A 121 -5.86 25.83 -32.38
CA PHE A 121 -5.36 24.85 -33.33
C PHE A 121 -3.83 24.92 -33.33
N SER A 122 -3.20 23.83 -32.90
CA SER A 122 -1.75 23.60 -33.01
C SER A 122 -1.49 22.18 -33.51
N THR A 123 -0.45 22.03 -34.32
CA THR A 123 0.13 20.74 -34.74
C THR A 123 1.20 20.23 -33.79
N ASP A 124 1.64 21.09 -32.88
CA ASP A 124 2.66 20.84 -31.86
C ASP A 124 2.00 21.04 -30.47
N ASP A 125 2.22 20.11 -29.56
CA ASP A 125 1.63 20.09 -28.22
C ASP A 125 2.46 20.95 -27.23
N ASP A 126 3.78 21.14 -27.45
CA ASP A 126 4.65 21.95 -26.56
C ASP A 126 4.34 23.46 -26.67
N ASP A 127 3.97 23.88 -27.88
CA ASP A 127 3.59 25.24 -28.30
C ASP A 127 2.38 25.81 -27.53
N VAL A 128 1.70 24.99 -26.71
CA VAL A 128 0.49 25.36 -25.95
C VAL A 128 0.58 25.11 -24.42
N VAL A 129 1.72 24.62 -23.91
CA VAL A 129 1.91 24.21 -22.49
C VAL A 129 1.96 25.39 -21.52
N SER A 130 2.46 26.56 -21.94
CA SER A 130 2.80 27.67 -21.03
C SER A 130 1.77 28.82 -20.98
N TRP A 131 1.50 29.31 -19.77
CA TRP A 131 0.70 30.52 -19.50
C TRP A 131 1.57 31.59 -18.83
N ARG A 132 2.34 32.34 -19.63
CA ARG A 132 3.12 33.51 -19.18
C ARG A 132 3.12 34.63 -20.24
N GLY A 133 1.97 35.26 -20.47
CA GLY A 133 1.85 36.38 -21.39
C GLY A 133 0.41 36.71 -21.78
N ASP A 134 0.26 37.44 -22.89
CA ASP A 134 -1.03 37.69 -23.53
C ASP A 134 -1.71 36.40 -24.01
N ARG A 135 -2.99 36.50 -24.35
CA ARG A 135 -3.88 35.39 -24.77
C ARG A 135 -3.39 34.53 -25.95
N GLY A 136 -2.38 34.99 -26.71
CA GLY A 136 -1.63 34.15 -27.65
C GLY A 136 -2.46 33.64 -28.83
N ARG A 137 -2.44 32.32 -29.08
CA ARG A 137 -3.27 31.66 -30.11
C ARG A 137 -4.64 31.19 -29.60
N TRP A 138 -5.02 31.51 -28.36
CA TRP A 138 -6.26 31.02 -27.74
C TRP A 138 -7.45 31.91 -28.10
N GLU A 139 -8.55 31.27 -28.50
CA GLU A 139 -9.83 31.89 -28.82
C GLU A 139 -10.90 31.46 -27.81
N THR A 140 -11.85 32.32 -27.47
CA THR A 140 -12.91 32.00 -26.49
C THR A 140 -14.00 31.15 -27.13
N ILE A 141 -14.22 29.96 -26.57
CA ILE A 141 -15.36 29.07 -26.87
C ILE A 141 -16.53 29.41 -25.94
N LEU A 142 -16.24 29.65 -24.65
CA LEU A 142 -17.23 30.04 -23.64
C LEU A 142 -16.69 31.24 -22.84
N ASN A 143 -17.37 32.38 -22.98
CA ASN A 143 -17.18 33.57 -22.13
C ASN A 143 -17.46 33.24 -20.65
N MET A 144 -17.01 34.09 -19.72
CA MET A 144 -17.07 33.75 -18.28
C MET A 144 -18.50 33.47 -17.78
N ARG A 145 -18.75 32.27 -17.23
CA ARG A 145 -20.03 31.84 -16.66
C ARG A 145 -19.88 31.41 -15.20
N SER A 146 -20.78 31.88 -14.34
CA SER A 146 -20.89 31.43 -12.95
C SER A 146 -21.42 30.00 -12.87
N CYS A 147 -20.79 29.16 -12.05
CA CYS A 147 -21.31 27.85 -11.68
C CYS A 147 -21.96 27.92 -10.29
N GLY A 148 -22.39 26.77 -9.76
CA GLY A 148 -23.01 26.62 -8.45
C GLY A 148 -22.66 25.27 -7.81
N PRO A 149 -23.08 25.03 -6.56
CA PRO A 149 -22.68 23.84 -5.81
C PRO A 149 -23.34 22.57 -6.34
N SER A 150 -22.54 21.49 -6.47
CA SER A 150 -22.97 20.12 -6.75
C SER A 150 -24.02 19.95 -7.85
N ARG A 151 -23.79 20.54 -9.02
CA ARG A 151 -24.73 20.55 -10.16
C ARG A 151 -24.02 20.49 -11.51
N ARG A 152 -24.67 19.85 -12.49
CA ARG A 152 -24.33 19.91 -13.92
C ARG A 152 -24.85 21.22 -14.56
N PHE A 153 -24.00 21.88 -15.33
CA PHE A 153 -24.31 23.09 -16.09
C PHE A 153 -23.93 22.87 -17.56
N ALA A 154 -24.82 23.19 -18.49
CA ALA A 154 -24.60 23.01 -19.92
C ALA A 154 -24.90 24.29 -20.72
N TRP A 155 -24.02 24.62 -21.65
CA TRP A 155 -24.16 25.76 -22.55
C TRP A 155 -23.96 25.33 -24.01
N ARG A 156 -24.92 25.64 -24.87
CA ARG A 156 -24.83 25.44 -26.32
C ARG A 156 -24.44 26.77 -26.98
N LEU A 157 -23.56 26.72 -27.97
CA LEU A 157 -23.26 27.89 -28.80
C LEU A 157 -24.46 28.16 -29.73
N LYS A 158 -24.93 29.41 -29.84
CA LYS A 158 -26.05 29.73 -30.76
C LYS A 158 -25.68 29.52 -32.22
N VAL A 159 -24.39 29.66 -32.54
CA VAL A 159 -23.76 29.31 -33.81
C VAL A 159 -22.64 28.32 -33.45
N PRO A 160 -22.67 27.06 -33.94
CA PRO A 160 -21.55 26.14 -33.77
C PRO A 160 -20.25 26.74 -34.29
N SER A 161 -19.10 26.39 -33.70
CA SER A 161 -17.84 26.96 -34.18
C SER A 161 -17.42 26.36 -35.52
N ASP A 162 -17.37 27.18 -36.56
CA ASP A 162 -16.81 26.83 -37.87
C ASP A 162 -15.30 26.52 -37.82
N ARG A 163 -14.64 26.78 -36.69
CA ARG A 163 -13.21 26.60 -36.48
C ARG A 163 -12.91 25.25 -35.85
N GLN A 164 -11.88 24.61 -36.38
CA GLN A 164 -11.31 23.39 -35.84
C GLN A 164 -10.37 23.75 -34.69
N TYR A 165 -10.46 22.98 -33.60
CA TYR A 165 -9.51 23.05 -32.49
C TYR A 165 -8.81 21.69 -32.33
N THR A 166 -7.57 21.70 -31.84
CA THR A 166 -6.82 20.50 -31.43
C THR A 166 -6.62 20.45 -29.91
N HIS A 167 -6.69 21.63 -29.28
CA HIS A 167 -6.54 21.82 -27.84
C HIS A 167 -7.62 22.74 -27.29
N VAL A 168 -7.99 22.51 -26.03
CA VAL A 168 -8.91 23.36 -25.25
C VAL A 168 -8.32 23.63 -23.87
N ARG A 169 -8.43 24.87 -23.40
CA ARG A 169 -8.13 25.28 -22.04
C ARG A 169 -9.42 25.58 -21.28
N LEU A 170 -9.57 24.99 -20.11
CA LEU A 170 -10.61 25.33 -19.13
C LEU A 170 -9.96 26.24 -18.08
N ASN A 171 -10.56 27.40 -17.83
CA ASN A 171 -10.12 28.35 -16.80
C ASN A 171 -11.17 28.38 -15.66
N MET A 172 -10.75 28.49 -14.40
CA MET A 172 -11.55 28.45 -13.18
C MET A 172 -11.21 29.65 -12.28
N TYR A 173 -12.21 30.45 -11.90
CA TYR A 173 -12.00 31.79 -11.31
C TYR A 173 -12.44 31.86 -9.84
N PRO A 174 -11.53 32.11 -8.86
CA PRO A 174 -10.06 32.10 -8.94
C PRO A 174 -9.44 30.71 -8.68
N ASP A 175 -10.10 29.92 -7.82
CA ASP A 175 -9.74 28.57 -7.39
C ASP A 175 -11.03 27.79 -7.03
N GLY A 176 -10.92 26.47 -6.84
CA GLY A 176 -12.05 25.61 -6.46
C GLY A 176 -11.99 24.21 -7.06
N GLY A 177 -13.15 23.56 -7.19
CA GLY A 177 -13.27 22.20 -7.72
C GLY A 177 -14.35 21.99 -8.78
N ILE A 178 -14.08 21.06 -9.70
CA ILE A 178 -14.91 20.65 -10.83
C ILE A 178 -14.84 19.12 -10.97
N ALA A 179 -15.99 18.44 -10.98
CA ALA A 179 -16.08 16.99 -11.03
C ALA A 179 -15.87 16.41 -12.44
N ARG A 180 -16.50 17.02 -13.46
CA ARG A 180 -16.35 16.63 -14.89
C ARG A 180 -16.34 17.83 -15.82
N PHE A 181 -15.62 17.69 -16.92
CA PHE A 181 -15.68 18.57 -18.08
C PHE A 181 -16.11 17.76 -19.31
N ARG A 182 -17.00 18.31 -20.13
CA ARG A 182 -17.38 17.76 -21.44
C ARG A 182 -17.35 18.87 -22.49
N LEU A 183 -16.81 18.53 -23.65
CA LEU A 183 -16.77 19.39 -24.82
C LEU A 183 -17.51 18.67 -25.94
N PHE A 184 -18.75 19.08 -26.18
CA PHE A 184 -19.64 18.46 -27.15
C PHE A 184 -19.42 19.07 -28.54
N GLY A 185 -19.19 18.22 -29.53
CA GLY A 185 -18.79 18.66 -30.85
C GLY A 185 -18.73 17.54 -31.88
N HIS A 186 -18.20 17.90 -33.05
CA HIS A 186 -17.97 16.99 -34.17
C HIS A 186 -16.47 16.78 -34.40
N ALA A 187 -16.05 15.51 -34.41
CA ALA A 187 -14.70 15.13 -34.80
C ALA A 187 -14.49 15.43 -36.29
N VAL A 188 -13.41 16.15 -36.61
CA VAL A 188 -13.00 16.43 -37.98
C VAL A 188 -11.77 15.57 -38.31
N PRO A 189 -11.94 14.47 -39.06
CA PRO A 189 -10.87 13.50 -39.30
C PRO A 189 -9.83 14.04 -40.27
N VAL A 190 -8.56 14.00 -39.85
CA VAL A 190 -7.41 14.25 -40.73
C VAL A 190 -7.00 12.91 -41.35
N PHE A 191 -7.63 12.57 -42.48
CA PHE A 191 -7.29 11.37 -43.24
C PHE A 191 -5.92 11.53 -43.95
N PRO A 192 -5.18 10.44 -44.18
CA PRO A 192 -4.00 10.44 -45.04
C PRO A 192 -4.27 11.02 -46.45
N ALA A 193 -3.22 11.50 -47.11
CA ALA A 193 -3.31 11.92 -48.51
C ALA A 193 -3.58 10.73 -49.46
N ASP A 194 -3.13 9.53 -49.08
CA ASP A 194 -3.38 8.28 -49.80
C ASP A 194 -4.86 7.84 -49.69
N VAL A 195 -5.49 7.60 -50.84
CA VAL A 195 -6.89 7.18 -50.96
C VAL A 195 -7.04 5.66 -50.81
N ASP A 196 -5.99 4.89 -51.13
CA ASP A 196 -6.00 3.43 -51.10
C ASP A 196 -5.63 2.84 -49.72
N ALA A 197 -5.24 3.70 -48.78
CA ALA A 197 -5.07 3.38 -47.37
C ALA A 197 -6.36 2.76 -46.77
N VAL A 198 -6.22 1.58 -46.18
CA VAL A 198 -7.30 0.88 -45.47
C VAL A 198 -7.37 1.41 -44.04
N LEU A 199 -8.56 1.87 -43.63
CA LEU A 199 -8.79 2.55 -42.35
C LEU A 199 -10.01 1.95 -41.65
N ASP A 200 -10.05 1.96 -40.31
CA ASP A 200 -11.29 1.74 -39.57
C ASP A 200 -12.15 3.00 -39.67
N LEU A 201 -13.19 2.95 -40.50
CA LEU A 201 -14.08 4.09 -40.75
C LEU A 201 -15.31 4.09 -39.84
N ALA A 202 -15.43 3.10 -38.95
CA ALA A 202 -16.34 3.13 -37.81
C ALA A 202 -15.71 3.86 -36.59
N ALA A 203 -14.38 3.94 -36.49
CA ALA A 203 -13.69 4.60 -35.38
C ALA A 203 -14.17 6.05 -35.14
N ALA A 204 -14.43 6.39 -33.88
CA ALA A 204 -14.79 7.75 -33.47
C ALA A 204 -13.70 8.78 -33.81
N GLN A 205 -12.43 8.37 -33.71
CA GLN A 205 -11.26 9.19 -34.09
C GLN A 205 -11.24 9.55 -35.59
N ASN A 206 -11.82 8.68 -36.43
CA ASN A 206 -11.98 8.89 -37.87
C ASN A 206 -13.33 9.52 -38.25
N GLY A 207 -14.12 9.98 -37.28
CA GLY A 207 -15.42 10.64 -37.49
C GLY A 207 -16.64 9.71 -37.49
N GLY A 208 -16.49 8.43 -37.14
CA GLY A 208 -17.61 7.49 -37.01
C GLY A 208 -18.52 7.81 -35.82
N VAL A 209 -19.84 7.66 -35.99
CA VAL A 209 -20.86 8.04 -34.98
C VAL A 209 -21.94 6.97 -34.86
N ALA A 210 -22.21 6.50 -33.64
CA ALA A 210 -23.28 5.56 -33.34
C ALA A 210 -24.61 6.33 -33.12
N ILE A 211 -25.48 6.35 -34.13
CA ILE A 211 -26.70 7.16 -34.18
C ILE A 211 -27.79 6.59 -33.28
N ALA A 212 -28.10 5.29 -33.44
CA ALA A 212 -29.28 4.65 -32.87
C ALA A 212 -28.98 3.21 -32.43
N CYS A 213 -29.82 2.67 -31.55
CA CYS A 213 -29.76 1.29 -31.07
C CYS A 213 -31.15 0.83 -30.60
N SER A 214 -31.36 -0.49 -30.49
CA SER A 214 -32.57 -1.07 -29.91
C SER A 214 -32.69 -0.84 -28.40
N ASP A 215 -31.61 -1.12 -27.67
CA ASP A 215 -31.51 -1.07 -26.21
C ASP A 215 -30.11 -0.64 -25.75
N GLN A 216 -29.98 -0.21 -24.50
CA GLN A 216 -28.70 -0.01 -23.79
C GLN A 216 -28.93 -0.34 -22.31
N HIS A 217 -28.66 -1.58 -21.91
CA HIS A 217 -28.79 -2.00 -20.52
C HIS A 217 -27.53 -1.66 -19.70
N PHE A 218 -26.35 -1.92 -20.27
CA PHE A 218 -25.06 -1.47 -19.73
C PHE A 218 -24.15 -0.94 -20.85
N GLY A 219 -23.29 0.02 -20.51
CA GLY A 219 -22.45 0.72 -21.48
C GLY A 219 -23.25 1.62 -22.44
N SER A 220 -22.69 1.93 -23.61
CA SER A 220 -23.33 2.79 -24.60
C SER A 220 -22.97 2.39 -26.04
N LYS A 221 -23.87 2.63 -27.00
CA LYS A 221 -23.59 2.37 -28.43
C LYS A 221 -22.35 3.12 -28.97
N GLY A 222 -22.00 4.26 -28.37
CA GLY A 222 -20.79 5.01 -28.74
C GLY A 222 -19.50 4.28 -28.37
N ASN A 223 -19.54 3.40 -27.36
CA ASN A 223 -18.39 2.66 -26.87
C ASN A 223 -17.84 1.69 -27.93
N LEU A 224 -18.69 1.22 -28.85
CA LEU A 224 -18.32 0.37 -29.99
C LEU A 224 -17.21 0.99 -30.86
N LEU A 225 -17.10 2.32 -30.87
CA LEU A 225 -16.28 3.07 -31.82
C LEU A 225 -15.00 3.65 -31.19
N LEU A 226 -14.83 3.49 -29.88
CA LEU A 226 -13.69 4.01 -29.13
C LEU A 226 -12.37 3.29 -29.51
N PRO A 227 -11.20 3.90 -29.27
CA PRO A 227 -9.91 3.22 -29.39
C PRO A 227 -9.78 2.00 -28.46
N GLY A 228 -8.75 1.19 -28.76
CA GLY A 228 -8.37 0.01 -27.98
C GLY A 228 -9.45 -1.08 -27.88
N ARG A 229 -9.24 -1.99 -26.93
CA ARG A 229 -10.12 -3.14 -26.59
C ARG A 229 -10.83 -2.99 -25.23
N GLY A 230 -10.57 -1.93 -24.47
CA GLY A 230 -11.27 -1.65 -23.20
C GLY A 230 -10.80 -2.49 -22.01
N LYS A 231 -11.27 -2.14 -20.82
CA LYS A 231 -10.77 -2.65 -19.52
C LYS A 231 -11.62 -3.73 -18.87
N ASP A 232 -12.95 -3.62 -18.97
CA ASP A 232 -13.92 -4.50 -18.30
C ASP A 232 -15.19 -4.61 -19.17
N MET A 233 -16.39 -4.89 -18.64
CA MET A 233 -17.62 -4.92 -19.46
C MET A 233 -18.25 -3.52 -19.69
N ALA A 234 -18.09 -2.57 -18.78
CA ALA A 234 -18.83 -1.30 -18.79
C ALA A 234 -18.49 -0.36 -19.96
N ASP A 235 -17.26 -0.46 -20.51
CA ASP A 235 -16.80 0.32 -21.66
C ASP A 235 -17.10 -0.34 -23.03
N GLY A 236 -18.14 -1.18 -23.11
CA GLY A 236 -18.72 -1.72 -24.35
C GLY A 236 -20.18 -1.31 -24.53
N TRP A 237 -20.96 -2.09 -25.28
CA TRP A 237 -22.41 -1.96 -25.41
C TRP A 237 -23.07 -3.31 -25.11
N GLU A 238 -23.96 -3.35 -24.13
CA GLU A 238 -24.70 -4.54 -23.70
C GLU A 238 -26.21 -4.27 -23.59
N THR A 239 -27.01 -5.24 -24.06
CA THR A 239 -28.48 -5.18 -24.02
C THR A 239 -29.09 -6.15 -22.99
N ALA A 240 -30.33 -5.87 -22.60
CA ALA A 240 -31.04 -6.64 -21.59
C ALA A 240 -31.38 -8.06 -22.10
N ARG A 241 -31.06 -9.08 -21.30
CA ARG A 241 -31.29 -10.49 -21.65
C ARG A 241 -32.74 -10.75 -22.05
N SER A 242 -32.96 -11.08 -23.32
CA SER A 242 -34.28 -11.30 -23.88
C SER A 242 -34.82 -12.70 -23.55
N ARG A 243 -36.13 -12.89 -23.76
CA ARG A 243 -36.82 -14.17 -23.64
C ARG A 243 -37.81 -14.44 -24.79
N ALA A 244 -37.94 -13.52 -25.74
CA ALA A 244 -38.88 -13.64 -26.85
C ALA A 244 -38.23 -14.43 -28.02
N PRO A 245 -38.93 -15.42 -28.61
CA PRO A 245 -38.37 -16.19 -29.72
C PRO A 245 -38.19 -15.29 -30.96
N GLY A 246 -36.95 -15.15 -31.43
CA GLY A 246 -36.61 -14.30 -32.57
C GLY A 246 -36.37 -12.83 -32.22
N HIS A 247 -36.19 -12.48 -30.93
CA HIS A 247 -35.63 -11.18 -30.54
C HIS A 247 -34.24 -10.98 -31.17
N VAL A 248 -33.94 -9.73 -31.54
CA VAL A 248 -32.62 -9.27 -32.01
C VAL A 248 -32.37 -7.85 -31.51
N ASP A 249 -31.15 -7.58 -31.09
CA ASP A 249 -30.69 -6.23 -30.74
C ASP A 249 -29.79 -5.66 -31.83
N TRP A 250 -29.80 -4.34 -32.02
CA TRP A 250 -29.07 -3.70 -33.12
C TRP A 250 -28.53 -2.32 -32.75
N ALA A 251 -27.48 -1.90 -33.46
CA ALA A 251 -26.89 -0.56 -33.38
C ALA A 251 -26.53 -0.05 -34.78
N ILE A 252 -26.87 1.21 -35.08
CA ILE A 252 -26.59 1.89 -36.35
C ILE A 252 -25.42 2.85 -36.16
N VAL A 253 -24.41 2.70 -37.02
CA VAL A 253 -23.18 3.50 -37.05
C VAL A 253 -23.08 4.18 -38.41
N ARG A 254 -22.94 5.50 -38.42
CA ARG A 254 -22.50 6.26 -39.59
C ARG A 254 -20.98 6.24 -39.65
N LEU A 255 -20.44 5.95 -40.84
CA LEU A 255 -19.01 5.97 -41.09
C LEU A 255 -18.50 7.41 -41.16
N GLY A 256 -17.24 7.63 -40.80
CA GLY A 256 -16.61 8.95 -40.88
C GLY A 256 -16.41 9.47 -42.32
N ALA A 257 -16.44 8.58 -43.31
CA ALA A 257 -16.50 8.91 -44.73
C ALA A 257 -17.21 7.80 -45.51
N PRO A 258 -17.86 8.09 -46.67
CA PRO A 258 -18.38 7.06 -47.57
C PRO A 258 -17.24 6.16 -48.08
N ALA A 259 -17.43 4.83 -48.06
CA ALA A 259 -16.31 3.89 -48.20
C ALA A 259 -16.67 2.49 -48.72
N ARG A 260 -15.69 1.86 -49.38
CA ARG A 260 -15.69 0.45 -49.78
C ARG A 260 -15.12 -0.38 -48.63
N LEU A 261 -15.96 -1.22 -48.03
CA LEU A 261 -15.64 -1.98 -46.82
C LEU A 261 -15.12 -3.38 -47.17
N GLU A 262 -13.89 -3.70 -46.77
CA GLU A 262 -13.24 -4.99 -47.05
C GLU A 262 -13.56 -6.03 -45.96
N SER A 263 -13.53 -5.63 -44.69
CA SER A 263 -13.81 -6.50 -43.55
C SER A 263 -14.33 -5.73 -42.33
N PHE A 264 -14.88 -6.48 -41.39
CA PHE A 264 -15.31 -5.98 -40.08
C PHE A 264 -14.59 -6.75 -38.97
N THR A 265 -14.32 -6.08 -37.84
CA THR A 265 -13.96 -6.78 -36.59
C THR A 265 -15.07 -6.56 -35.58
N VAL A 266 -15.63 -7.64 -35.03
CA VAL A 266 -16.57 -7.61 -33.90
C VAL A 266 -15.88 -8.20 -32.68
N ASP A 267 -15.55 -7.35 -31.70
CA ASP A 267 -14.82 -7.76 -30.50
C ASP A 267 -15.78 -8.03 -29.35
N THR A 268 -15.70 -9.21 -28.73
CA THR A 268 -16.49 -9.62 -27.54
C THR A 268 -15.63 -9.70 -26.27
N VAL A 269 -14.44 -9.10 -26.26
CA VAL A 269 -13.58 -9.00 -25.06
C VAL A 269 -14.35 -8.52 -23.82
N HIS A 270 -14.00 -9.12 -22.69
CA HIS A 270 -14.65 -9.05 -21.38
C HIS A 270 -16.06 -9.65 -21.28
N TYR A 271 -16.79 -9.81 -22.38
CA TYR A 271 -18.12 -10.44 -22.41
C TYR A 271 -18.02 -11.97 -22.40
N ARG A 272 -17.73 -12.55 -21.23
CA ARG A 272 -17.47 -14.01 -21.08
C ARG A 272 -18.73 -14.87 -20.95
N GLY A 273 -19.79 -14.35 -20.33
CA GLY A 273 -21.04 -15.09 -20.06
C GLY A 273 -22.30 -14.51 -20.75
N ASN A 274 -22.10 -13.43 -21.50
CA ASN A 274 -23.13 -12.53 -22.03
C ASN A 274 -22.78 -11.99 -23.44
N PHE A 275 -21.81 -12.58 -24.14
CA PHE A 275 -21.61 -12.33 -25.57
C PHE A 275 -22.81 -12.82 -26.39
N PRO A 276 -23.15 -12.16 -27.52
CA PRO A 276 -24.26 -12.59 -28.37
C PRO A 276 -23.97 -13.92 -29.05
N GLN A 277 -24.98 -14.80 -29.14
CA GLN A 277 -24.83 -16.12 -29.74
C GLN A 277 -24.42 -16.04 -31.22
N ARG A 278 -25.00 -15.09 -31.96
CA ARG A 278 -24.64 -14.76 -33.34
C ARG A 278 -24.67 -13.26 -33.57
N VAL A 279 -23.91 -12.80 -34.56
CA VAL A 279 -23.91 -11.41 -35.05
C VAL A 279 -24.05 -11.39 -36.57
N ALA A 280 -24.89 -10.49 -37.08
CA ALA A 280 -24.99 -10.14 -38.49
C ALA A 280 -24.64 -8.65 -38.69
N LEU A 281 -24.18 -8.29 -39.89
CA LEU A 281 -23.91 -6.90 -40.26
C LEU A 281 -24.60 -6.57 -41.58
N HIS A 282 -25.29 -5.43 -41.58
CA HIS A 282 -25.89 -4.83 -42.77
C HIS A 282 -25.21 -3.50 -43.07
N ALA A 283 -25.16 -3.08 -44.33
CA ALA A 283 -24.63 -1.78 -44.71
C ALA A 283 -25.55 -1.07 -45.71
N LEU A 284 -25.50 0.26 -45.71
CA LEU A 284 -26.41 1.14 -46.44
C LEU A 284 -25.66 2.35 -47.03
N ALA A 285 -25.99 2.69 -48.27
CA ALA A 285 -25.59 3.92 -48.94
C ALA A 285 -26.76 4.91 -48.90
N TRP A 286 -26.69 5.90 -48.00
CA TRP A 286 -27.78 6.82 -47.72
C TRP A 286 -27.45 8.22 -48.23
N ASN A 287 -28.25 8.71 -49.18
CA ASN A 287 -28.06 9.97 -49.88
C ASN A 287 -29.29 10.90 -49.74
N ARG A 288 -30.00 10.83 -48.61
CA ARG A 288 -31.18 11.65 -48.29
C ARG A 288 -30.91 12.49 -47.05
N ASP A 289 -31.65 13.58 -46.87
CA ASP A 289 -31.59 14.38 -45.65
C ASP A 289 -32.10 13.58 -44.42
N GLY A 290 -31.38 13.69 -43.30
CA GLY A 290 -31.64 12.93 -42.08
C GLY A 290 -30.90 11.58 -42.01
N GLU A 291 -30.96 10.91 -40.86
CA GLU A 291 -30.30 9.62 -40.62
C GLU A 291 -31.26 8.44 -40.93
N PRO A 292 -30.77 7.25 -41.35
CA PRO A 292 -31.61 6.13 -41.79
C PRO A 292 -32.27 5.33 -40.64
N ASP A 293 -33.51 4.89 -40.87
CA ASP A 293 -34.25 4.00 -39.96
C ASP A 293 -33.73 2.54 -39.99
N ALA A 294 -33.83 1.83 -38.87
CA ALA A 294 -33.42 0.45 -38.70
C ALA A 294 -34.20 -0.53 -39.60
N GLN A 295 -35.45 -0.21 -39.93
CA GLN A 295 -36.35 -1.05 -40.71
C GLN A 295 -36.36 -0.73 -42.23
N ALA A 296 -35.50 0.16 -42.72
CA ALA A 296 -35.46 0.53 -44.13
C ALA A 296 -35.09 -0.67 -45.05
N ASP A 297 -35.88 -0.88 -46.12
CA ASP A 297 -35.67 -1.96 -47.11
C ASP A 297 -34.32 -1.89 -47.85
N GLU A 298 -33.62 -0.75 -47.75
CA GLU A 298 -32.35 -0.47 -48.42
C GLU A 298 -31.13 -1.07 -47.66
N TRP A 299 -31.31 -1.63 -46.45
CA TRP A 299 -30.25 -2.29 -45.68
C TRP A 299 -29.80 -3.61 -46.32
N ARG A 300 -28.62 -3.61 -46.96
CA ARG A 300 -28.03 -4.81 -47.56
C ARG A 300 -27.25 -5.63 -46.53
N GLU A 301 -27.53 -6.93 -46.40
CA GLU A 301 -26.68 -7.84 -45.63
C GLU A 301 -25.26 -7.87 -46.25
N VAL A 302 -24.24 -7.61 -45.43
CA VAL A 302 -22.81 -7.66 -45.81
C VAL A 302 -22.01 -8.69 -45.02
N VAL A 303 -22.50 -9.11 -43.86
CA VAL A 303 -22.03 -10.33 -43.17
C VAL A 303 -23.27 -11.13 -42.71
N PRO A 304 -23.46 -12.37 -43.19
CA PRO A 304 -24.55 -13.23 -42.74
C PRO A 304 -24.36 -13.63 -41.26
N PRO A 305 -25.41 -14.04 -40.53
CA PRO A 305 -25.34 -14.26 -39.08
C PRO A 305 -24.25 -15.27 -38.64
N ALA A 306 -23.07 -14.75 -38.27
CA ALA A 306 -21.90 -15.52 -37.84
C ALA A 306 -22.01 -15.87 -36.36
N ARG A 307 -21.44 -17.01 -35.93
CA ARG A 307 -21.40 -17.38 -34.51
C ARG A 307 -20.24 -16.67 -33.82
N MET A 308 -20.49 -16.03 -32.68
CA MET A 308 -19.43 -15.44 -31.84
C MET A 308 -19.02 -16.42 -30.72
N GLY A 309 -17.81 -16.21 -30.18
CA GLY A 309 -17.32 -16.77 -28.92
C GLY A 309 -17.21 -15.70 -27.83
N PRO A 310 -16.91 -16.13 -26.58
CA PRO A 310 -16.57 -15.22 -25.50
C PRO A 310 -15.18 -14.59 -25.72
N ASP A 311 -15.01 -13.37 -25.23
CA ASP A 311 -13.71 -12.74 -25.00
C ASP A 311 -12.80 -12.56 -26.25
N GLN A 312 -13.37 -12.52 -27.45
CA GLN A 312 -12.64 -12.76 -28.72
C GLN A 312 -12.91 -11.72 -29.81
N GLU A 313 -11.90 -11.40 -30.61
CA GLU A 313 -12.05 -10.65 -31.86
C GLU A 313 -12.50 -11.54 -33.03
N HIS A 314 -13.61 -11.18 -33.65
CA HIS A 314 -14.18 -11.89 -34.80
C HIS A 314 -13.95 -11.08 -36.07
N GLN A 315 -12.99 -11.52 -36.89
CA GLN A 315 -12.79 -10.96 -38.22
C GLN A 315 -13.81 -11.55 -39.20
N LEU A 316 -14.58 -10.67 -39.84
CA LEU A 316 -15.72 -11.01 -40.67
C LEU A 316 -15.57 -10.34 -42.06
N PRO A 317 -15.32 -11.09 -43.14
CA PRO A 317 -15.11 -10.51 -44.46
C PRO A 317 -16.42 -9.93 -45.02
N CYS A 318 -16.34 -8.78 -45.70
CA CYS A 318 -17.49 -8.15 -46.33
C CYS A 318 -17.89 -8.91 -47.61
N ALA A 319 -19.16 -9.28 -47.73
CA ALA A 319 -19.72 -9.91 -48.93
C ALA A 319 -19.91 -8.95 -50.14
N ALA A 320 -19.61 -7.65 -49.97
CA ALA A 320 -19.86 -6.62 -50.98
C ALA A 320 -18.79 -5.49 -50.98
N PRO A 321 -17.49 -5.80 -51.14
CA PRO A 321 -16.42 -4.81 -50.97
C PRO A 321 -16.42 -3.71 -52.04
N GLU A 322 -16.90 -3.99 -53.25
CA GLU A 322 -16.91 -2.99 -54.34
C GLU A 322 -17.99 -1.89 -54.19
N THR A 323 -18.99 -2.09 -53.32
CA THR A 323 -20.02 -1.08 -53.08
C THR A 323 -19.61 -0.10 -51.99
N ALA A 324 -19.72 1.19 -52.29
CA ALA A 324 -19.53 2.24 -51.31
C ALA A 324 -20.74 2.35 -50.37
N PHE A 325 -20.49 2.30 -49.07
CA PHE A 325 -21.49 2.45 -48.01
C PHE A 325 -21.23 3.72 -47.20
N THR A 326 -22.24 4.13 -46.44
CA THR A 326 -22.23 5.31 -45.55
C THR A 326 -22.55 4.94 -44.11
N HIS A 327 -23.29 3.85 -43.92
CA HIS A 327 -23.84 3.39 -42.66
C HIS A 327 -23.70 1.88 -42.53
N VAL A 328 -23.54 1.41 -41.30
CA VAL A 328 -23.43 0.01 -40.92
C VAL A 328 -24.40 -0.25 -39.76
N LYS A 329 -25.15 -1.35 -39.80
CA LYS A 329 -26.04 -1.82 -38.75
C LYS A 329 -25.53 -3.15 -38.21
N LEU A 330 -25.00 -3.11 -37.00
CA LEU A 330 -24.70 -4.29 -36.18
C LEU A 330 -26.01 -4.92 -35.72
N THR A 331 -26.11 -6.24 -35.72
CA THR A 331 -27.29 -6.97 -35.22
C THR A 331 -26.84 -8.18 -34.41
N MET A 332 -27.07 -8.14 -33.10
CA MET A 332 -26.86 -9.21 -32.14
C MET A 332 -28.08 -10.13 -32.10
N ILE A 333 -27.84 -11.43 -31.92
CA ILE A 333 -28.88 -12.46 -31.89
C ILE A 333 -28.60 -13.44 -30.73
N PRO A 334 -29.55 -13.65 -29.80
CA PRO A 334 -30.75 -12.84 -29.58
C PRO A 334 -30.43 -11.47 -28.97
N ASP A 335 -29.54 -11.45 -27.98
CA ASP A 335 -29.14 -10.31 -27.15
C ASP A 335 -27.68 -10.53 -26.70
N GLY A 336 -27.07 -9.55 -26.03
CA GLY A 336 -25.76 -9.70 -25.40
C GLY A 336 -24.92 -8.43 -25.36
N GLY A 337 -23.60 -8.61 -25.22
CA GLY A 337 -22.61 -7.52 -25.21
C GLY A 337 -21.54 -7.63 -26.30
N VAL A 338 -21.22 -6.49 -26.92
CA VAL A 338 -20.13 -6.32 -27.89
C VAL A 338 -19.27 -5.12 -27.46
N LYS A 339 -17.95 -5.28 -27.52
CA LYS A 339 -16.99 -4.28 -27.08
C LYS A 339 -16.69 -3.23 -28.14
N ARG A 340 -16.33 -3.68 -29.35
CA ARG A 340 -15.97 -2.83 -30.50
C ARG A 340 -16.59 -3.34 -31.80
N LEU A 341 -16.87 -2.40 -32.70
CA LEU A 341 -17.12 -2.65 -34.11
C LEU A 341 -16.09 -1.86 -34.93
N ARG A 342 -15.25 -2.58 -35.66
CA ARG A 342 -14.33 -2.02 -36.68
C ARG A 342 -14.93 -2.23 -38.06
N ALA A 343 -14.83 -1.23 -38.94
CA ALA A 343 -15.23 -1.32 -40.33
C ALA A 343 -14.07 -0.90 -41.23
N TRP A 344 -13.25 -1.87 -41.62
CA TRP A 344 -12.03 -1.66 -42.39
C TRP A 344 -12.35 -1.47 -43.87
N GLY A 345 -11.88 -0.38 -44.46
CA GLY A 345 -12.13 -0.10 -45.87
C GLY A 345 -11.34 1.06 -46.45
N ARG A 346 -11.46 1.23 -47.78
CA ARG A 346 -10.93 2.38 -48.52
C ARG A 346 -11.99 3.44 -48.73
N ARG A 347 -11.60 4.71 -48.68
CA ARG A 347 -12.50 5.85 -48.89
C ARG A 347 -13.02 5.85 -50.33
N ALA A 348 -14.31 6.10 -50.53
CA ALA A 348 -14.90 6.18 -51.85
C ALA A 348 -14.50 7.49 -52.54
N ALA A 349 -13.73 7.41 -53.62
CA ALA A 349 -13.27 8.56 -54.41
C ALA A 349 -14.43 9.28 -55.12
N GLY A 350 -15.09 10.20 -54.41
CA GLY A 350 -16.20 11.01 -54.95
C GLY A 350 -17.05 11.78 -53.93
N GLY A 351 -16.56 11.99 -52.69
CA GLY A 351 -17.40 12.41 -51.55
C GLY A 351 -17.10 13.79 -50.92
N ILE A 352 -16.44 14.73 -51.60
CA ILE A 352 -16.17 16.09 -51.04
C ILE A 352 -17.41 16.98 -51.17
N SER A 353 -18.54 16.58 -50.54
CA SER A 353 -19.81 17.30 -50.62
C SER A 353 -20.78 17.02 -49.45
N PHE A 354 -20.26 16.80 -48.24
CA PHE A 354 -21.03 16.91 -46.99
C PHE A 354 -20.23 17.71 -45.94
N ILE A 355 -19.81 18.92 -46.35
CA ILE A 355 -19.27 19.97 -45.47
C ILE A 355 -20.30 21.10 -45.48
N LEU A 356 -20.73 21.56 -44.30
CA LEU A 356 -21.56 22.76 -44.17
C LEU A 356 -20.78 23.96 -44.77
N ALA A 357 -21.40 24.66 -45.72
CA ALA A 357 -20.68 25.58 -46.60
C ALA A 357 -20.28 26.88 -45.89
N VAL A 358 -19.01 26.97 -45.48
CA VAL A 358 -18.39 28.15 -44.87
C VAL A 358 -17.14 28.54 -45.70
N PRO A 359 -16.94 29.83 -46.04
CA PRO A 359 -15.95 30.23 -47.05
C PRO A 359 -14.50 30.23 -46.56
N HIS A 360 -13.56 29.92 -47.46
CA HIS A 360 -12.12 29.97 -47.19
C HIS A 360 -11.65 31.35 -46.67
N PRO A 361 -10.86 31.41 -45.57
CA PRO A 361 -10.02 32.56 -45.29
C PRO A 361 -8.91 32.67 -46.35
N ARG A 362 -8.62 33.89 -46.79
CA ARG A 362 -7.56 34.15 -47.78
C ARG A 362 -6.18 34.07 -47.15
N SER A 363 -5.22 33.52 -47.88
CA SER A 363 -3.80 33.63 -47.55
C SER A 363 -3.35 35.10 -47.51
N LEU A 364 -2.67 35.49 -46.43
CA LEU A 364 -1.98 36.77 -46.32
C LEU A 364 -0.50 36.57 -46.69
N PRO A 365 0.10 37.42 -47.54
CA PRO A 365 1.47 37.25 -48.00
C PRO A 365 2.50 37.82 -46.99
N VAL A 366 3.58 37.07 -46.75
CA VAL A 366 4.76 37.58 -46.06
C VAL A 366 5.45 38.65 -46.91
N THR A 367 5.71 39.83 -46.35
CA THR A 367 6.63 40.85 -46.91
C THR A 367 7.39 41.59 -45.80
N PRO A 368 8.58 42.16 -46.08
CA PRO A 368 9.59 42.44 -45.05
C PRO A 368 9.56 43.86 -44.45
N THR A 369 10.49 44.08 -43.53
CA THR A 369 10.75 45.33 -42.76
C THR A 369 11.11 46.56 -43.61
N PRO A 370 10.85 47.76 -43.05
CA PRO A 370 11.70 48.92 -43.31
C PRO A 370 12.20 49.62 -42.02
N GLN A 371 13.36 50.26 -42.10
CA GLN A 371 13.93 51.13 -41.05
C GLN A 371 13.82 52.62 -41.41
N ARG A 372 13.85 53.49 -40.37
CA ARG A 372 14.28 54.92 -40.37
C ARG A 372 13.52 55.94 -41.25
N GLY A 373 13.08 57.05 -40.63
CA GLY A 373 12.79 58.31 -41.35
C GLY A 373 11.97 59.34 -40.54
N PRO A 374 12.42 60.59 -40.30
CA PRO A 374 11.72 61.53 -39.39
C PRO A 374 11.16 62.81 -40.07
N TRP A 375 10.57 63.68 -39.23
CA TRP A 375 10.34 65.16 -39.38
C TRP A 375 8.89 65.70 -39.51
N ARG A 376 8.32 66.01 -38.33
CA ARG A 376 7.66 67.26 -37.91
C ARG A 376 6.88 68.16 -38.91
N GLN A 377 5.59 68.33 -38.57
CA GLN A 377 4.87 69.60 -38.27
C GLN A 377 4.57 70.68 -39.34
N THR A 378 3.27 71.02 -39.37
CA THR A 378 2.62 72.31 -39.66
C THR A 378 2.72 72.89 -41.11
N HIS A 379 1.80 73.76 -41.58
CA HIS A 379 0.85 74.65 -40.91
C HIS A 379 -0.52 74.83 -41.64
N ALA A 380 -1.49 75.38 -40.89
CA ALA A 380 -2.64 76.20 -41.32
C ALA A 380 -3.90 75.51 -41.94
N SER A 381 -5.14 76.02 -41.76
CA SER A 381 -5.70 76.97 -40.75
C SER A 381 -7.24 77.09 -40.85
N ALA A 382 -7.91 77.48 -39.75
CA ALA A 382 -9.24 78.17 -39.69
C ALA A 382 -10.49 77.34 -40.13
N THR A 383 -11.79 77.64 -39.89
CA THR A 383 -12.63 78.51 -39.00
C THR A 383 -14.14 78.16 -39.23
N CYS A 384 -15.15 78.37 -38.37
CA CYS A 384 -15.27 78.75 -36.94
C CYS A 384 -16.70 78.43 -36.37
N LEU A 385 -16.87 78.67 -35.06
CA LEU A 385 -18.09 78.94 -34.24
C LEU A 385 -19.50 79.01 -34.89
N HIS A 386 -20.47 78.30 -34.28
CA HIS A 386 -21.72 78.84 -33.66
C HIS A 386 -22.37 77.68 -32.83
N ARG A 387 -22.81 77.73 -31.55
CA ARG A 387 -23.43 78.69 -30.59
C ARG A 387 -24.97 78.55 -30.40
N LEU A 388 -25.32 77.82 -29.31
CA LEU A 388 -26.27 78.18 -28.24
C LEU A 388 -27.80 78.30 -28.49
N ALA A 389 -28.53 77.35 -27.88
CA ALA A 389 -29.61 77.59 -26.88
C ALA A 389 -30.97 78.22 -27.35
N PRO A 390 -31.98 78.38 -26.46
CA PRO A 390 -32.61 77.38 -25.57
C PRO A 390 -34.16 77.39 -25.63
N SER A 391 -34.84 76.33 -25.16
CA SER A 391 -36.25 76.39 -24.71
C SER A 391 -36.67 75.19 -23.83
N CYS A 392 -37.70 75.39 -23.01
CA CYS A 392 -38.31 74.37 -22.14
C CYS A 392 -39.82 74.23 -22.44
N VAL A 393 -40.46 73.22 -21.83
CA VAL A 393 -41.92 73.15 -21.50
C VAL A 393 -42.92 72.72 -22.61
N VAL A 394 -43.37 71.46 -22.47
CA VAL A 394 -44.78 70.94 -22.51
C VAL A 394 -45.65 71.05 -23.78
N GLY A 395 -46.38 69.95 -24.09
CA GLY A 395 -47.68 70.03 -24.79
C GLY A 395 -48.36 68.70 -25.15
N SER A 396 -49.45 68.33 -24.43
CA SER A 396 -50.54 67.36 -24.81
C SER A 396 -50.16 65.89 -25.09
N SER A 397 -50.98 64.85 -24.86
CA SER A 397 -52.33 64.65 -24.26
C SER A 397 -52.58 63.11 -24.11
N SER A 398 -53.54 62.54 -23.35
CA SER A 398 -54.37 62.96 -22.19
C SER A 398 -55.25 61.78 -21.71
N ALA A 399 -55.69 61.76 -20.43
CA ALA A 399 -56.79 60.94 -19.86
C ALA A 399 -56.55 59.41 -19.72
N SER A 400 -57.16 58.66 -18.78
CA SER A 400 -57.86 59.01 -17.51
C SER A 400 -58.17 57.76 -16.65
N ASP A 401 -58.30 57.96 -15.34
CA ASP A 401 -59.17 57.28 -14.35
C ASP A 401 -59.09 55.77 -13.97
N PHE A 402 -59.13 55.62 -12.64
CA PHE A 402 -59.70 54.60 -11.72
C PHE A 402 -60.62 53.45 -12.19
N HIS A 403 -60.65 52.43 -11.29
CA HIS A 403 -61.67 51.40 -11.01
C HIS A 403 -61.79 50.14 -11.92
N GLU A 404 -61.55 48.97 -11.30
CA GLU A 404 -62.54 47.95 -10.85
C GLU A 404 -63.99 47.95 -11.42
N PRO A 405 -64.77 46.84 -11.26
CA PRO A 405 -64.45 45.45 -10.85
C PRO A 405 -65.05 44.42 -11.86
N GLY A 406 -65.26 43.15 -11.46
CA GLY A 406 -66.18 42.26 -12.18
C GLY A 406 -66.03 40.75 -11.91
N SER A 407 -66.85 40.19 -11.01
CA SER A 407 -66.73 38.79 -10.56
C SER A 407 -67.84 37.84 -11.07
N SER A 408 -67.47 36.56 -11.24
CA SER A 408 -68.30 35.35 -11.05
C SER A 408 -69.37 34.93 -12.09
N GLY A 409 -69.68 33.62 -12.12
CA GLY A 409 -70.82 33.01 -12.85
C GLY A 409 -70.48 31.76 -13.70
N ARG A 410 -70.09 30.60 -13.13
CA ARG A 410 -70.95 29.49 -12.61
C ARG A 410 -71.64 28.54 -13.65
N GLY A 411 -70.89 27.55 -14.17
CA GLY A 411 -71.34 26.18 -14.52
C GLY A 411 -72.46 26.01 -15.59
N PRO A 412 -73.18 24.86 -15.64
CA PRO A 412 -72.92 23.58 -14.94
C PRO A 412 -73.20 22.25 -15.74
N LEU A 413 -72.42 21.18 -15.46
CA LEU A 413 -72.84 19.73 -15.49
C LEU A 413 -73.32 19.10 -16.84
N PRO A 414 -73.72 17.80 -16.92
CA PRO A 414 -73.24 16.58 -16.23
C PRO A 414 -72.91 15.35 -17.13
N ILE A 415 -72.07 14.46 -16.57
CA ILE A 415 -72.12 12.96 -16.52
C ILE A 415 -73.08 12.19 -17.47
N MET A 416 -72.54 11.14 -18.10
CA MET A 416 -73.26 9.90 -18.46
C MET A 416 -72.47 8.67 -17.98
N ASP A 417 -73.12 7.50 -17.92
CA ASP A 417 -72.91 6.52 -16.84
C ASP A 417 -73.28 5.05 -17.21
N LEU A 418 -72.84 4.10 -16.37
CA LEU A 418 -73.27 2.69 -16.19
C LEU A 418 -73.11 1.64 -17.33
N GLY A 419 -72.45 0.52 -16.98
CA GLY A 419 -72.41 -0.77 -17.70
C GLY A 419 -71.56 -1.80 -16.93
N ASP A 420 -72.09 -2.97 -16.61
CA ASP A 420 -71.64 -3.78 -15.45
C ASP A 420 -71.22 -5.23 -15.81
N SER A 421 -70.22 -5.80 -15.09
CA SER A 421 -70.28 -7.17 -14.48
C SER A 421 -68.95 -7.67 -13.87
N THR A 422 -68.83 -7.65 -12.53
CA THR A 422 -68.18 -8.63 -11.59
C THR A 422 -66.80 -9.26 -11.89
N GLY A 423 -65.81 -9.42 -10.99
CA GLY A 423 -65.63 -9.16 -9.54
C GLY A 423 -64.16 -9.51 -9.14
N SER A 424 -63.62 -9.41 -7.91
CA SER A 424 -64.18 -9.28 -6.55
C SER A 424 -63.24 -8.44 -5.62
N LEU A 425 -63.62 -8.26 -4.35
CA LEU A 425 -63.11 -7.27 -3.36
C LEU A 425 -61.89 -7.74 -2.52
N GLY A 426 -61.14 -6.85 -1.83
CA GLY A 426 -61.22 -5.37 -1.81
C GLY A 426 -60.58 -4.69 -0.58
N ASP A 427 -61.07 -3.47 -0.30
CA ASP A 427 -60.84 -2.56 0.86
C ASP A 427 -59.44 -1.93 1.13
N ALA A 428 -59.40 -0.60 0.96
CA ALA A 428 -58.40 0.32 1.53
C ALA A 428 -59.07 1.65 1.93
N LYS A 429 -58.54 2.38 2.92
CA LYS A 429 -59.08 3.66 3.42
C LYS A 429 -58.06 4.82 3.35
N PRO A 430 -58.52 6.09 3.23
CA PRO A 430 -57.68 7.23 2.87
C PRO A 430 -56.83 7.80 4.03
N PRO A 431 -55.76 8.57 3.72
CA PRO A 431 -54.84 9.15 4.70
C PRO A 431 -55.42 10.38 5.43
N ARG A 432 -54.76 10.77 6.54
CA ARG A 432 -55.05 11.98 7.34
C ARG A 432 -54.04 13.11 7.04
N MET A 433 -54.50 14.35 7.18
CA MET A 433 -53.65 15.56 7.19
C MET A 433 -52.90 15.70 8.54
N MET A 434 -51.80 16.46 8.54
CA MET A 434 -51.03 16.80 9.76
C MET A 434 -51.51 18.12 10.43
N PRO A 435 -51.18 18.35 11.73
CA PRO A 435 -51.64 19.53 12.49
C PRO A 435 -50.86 20.83 12.22
N SER A 436 -51.29 21.91 12.87
CA SER A 436 -50.94 23.32 12.59
C SER A 436 -49.56 23.82 13.04
N ASP A 437 -48.79 23.05 13.81
CA ASP A 437 -47.66 23.59 14.59
C ASP A 437 -46.30 23.40 13.91
N LEU A 438 -46.25 23.55 12.58
CA LEU A 438 -45.03 23.50 11.77
C LEU A 438 -44.93 24.71 10.83
N PRO A 439 -43.77 25.39 10.74
CA PRO A 439 -43.57 26.54 9.85
C PRO A 439 -43.55 26.12 8.37
N THR A 440 -44.04 26.99 7.49
CA THR A 440 -44.34 26.67 6.09
C THR A 440 -43.58 27.50 5.05
N SER A 441 -42.63 28.35 5.46
CA SER A 441 -41.71 29.09 4.56
C SER A 441 -40.32 29.26 5.18
N LEU A 442 -39.36 29.77 4.39
CA LEU A 442 -37.92 29.57 4.62
C LEU A 442 -37.16 30.75 5.26
N ASP A 443 -37.77 31.94 5.39
CA ASP A 443 -37.06 33.17 5.81
C ASP A 443 -36.97 33.39 7.33
N ASP A 444 -37.78 32.70 8.13
CA ASP A 444 -38.09 33.04 9.53
C ASP A 444 -36.99 32.74 10.58
N ARG A 445 -35.75 32.42 10.17
CA ARG A 445 -34.64 32.13 11.10
C ARG A 445 -33.28 32.72 10.69
N ARG A 446 -33.12 34.02 10.93
CA ARG A 446 -31.82 34.65 11.23
C ARG A 446 -31.88 35.35 12.58
N HIS A 447 -31.11 34.87 13.56
CA HIS A 447 -30.33 35.58 14.60
C HIS A 447 -29.68 34.53 15.54
N ALA A 448 -28.57 34.88 16.20
CA ALA A 448 -27.66 33.99 16.96
C ALA A 448 -28.08 33.84 18.47
N PRO A 449 -27.38 33.09 19.38
CA PRO A 449 -26.00 32.57 19.30
C PRO A 449 -25.66 31.19 19.95
N THR A 450 -24.42 30.72 19.69
CA THR A 450 -23.47 29.90 20.50
C THR A 450 -23.86 28.60 21.25
N GLU A 451 -22.89 27.67 21.27
CA GLU A 451 -22.77 26.41 22.04
C GLU A 451 -23.62 25.20 21.60
N GLY A 452 -23.07 23.97 21.77
CA GLY A 452 -23.84 22.71 21.75
C GLY A 452 -23.42 21.62 20.74
N PHE A 453 -22.73 20.61 21.25
CA PHE A 453 -22.30 19.31 20.67
C PHE A 453 -23.08 18.62 19.51
N VAL A 454 -22.30 17.83 18.76
CA VAL A 454 -22.63 16.81 17.75
C VAL A 454 -23.66 15.75 18.18
N ALA A 455 -24.51 15.31 17.24
CA ALA A 455 -25.12 13.97 17.22
C ALA A 455 -25.17 13.38 15.77
N GLU A 456 -25.03 12.06 15.66
CA GLU A 456 -24.90 11.29 14.40
C GLU A 456 -26.19 10.54 14.04
N THR A 457 -26.38 10.17 12.77
CA THR A 457 -27.22 9.00 12.41
C THR A 457 -26.75 8.31 11.12
N GLU A 458 -26.51 6.99 11.20
CA GLU A 458 -26.21 6.08 10.08
C GLU A 458 -27.40 5.12 9.84
N MET A 459 -27.72 4.76 8.59
CA MET A 459 -28.46 3.53 8.18
C MET A 459 -28.05 3.18 6.73
N TYR A 460 -27.37 2.05 6.48
CA TYR A 460 -27.88 0.69 6.12
C TYR A 460 -28.30 0.53 4.64
N ASP A 461 -28.02 -0.57 3.91
CA ASP A 461 -27.14 -1.78 4.06
C ASP A 461 -27.13 -2.52 2.69
N GLY A 462 -26.30 -3.56 2.43
CA GLY A 462 -26.49 -4.37 1.20
C GLY A 462 -25.38 -5.27 0.58
N TRP A 463 -24.44 -5.81 1.36
CA TRP A 463 -23.72 -7.11 1.13
C TRP A 463 -23.59 -7.77 -0.27
N GLN A 464 -22.36 -8.23 -0.62
CA GLN A 464 -21.94 -9.64 -0.49
C GLN A 464 -20.42 -9.85 -0.75
N GLY A 465 -19.82 -10.82 -0.06
CA GLY A 465 -18.41 -11.28 -0.21
C GLY A 465 -17.90 -11.92 1.09
N GLN A 466 -17.36 -13.14 1.05
CA GLN A 466 -17.06 -13.94 2.25
C GLN A 466 -15.57 -14.03 2.60
N SER A 467 -15.29 -14.05 3.91
CA SER A 467 -14.11 -14.69 4.49
C SER A 467 -14.46 -15.24 5.89
N GLN A 468 -13.88 -16.38 6.27
CA GLN A 468 -14.02 -16.96 7.61
C GLN A 468 -12.68 -17.49 8.12
N PHE A 469 -12.12 -16.86 9.16
CA PHE A 469 -11.29 -17.51 10.17
C PHE A 469 -11.36 -16.70 11.47
N LEU A 470 -12.02 -17.26 12.49
CA LEU A 470 -12.01 -16.74 13.86
C LEU A 470 -12.13 -17.91 14.84
N THR A 471 -11.06 -18.19 15.57
CA THR A 471 -11.08 -19.09 16.73
C THR A 471 -11.24 -18.29 18.01
N THR A 472 -12.15 -18.71 18.90
CA THR A 472 -12.29 -18.10 20.23
C THR A 472 -11.13 -18.54 21.14
N PRO A 473 -10.54 -17.63 21.95
CA PRO A 473 -9.53 -18.01 22.92
C PRO A 473 -10.15 -18.86 24.05
N ALA A 474 -9.65 -20.08 24.23
CA ALA A 474 -9.99 -20.92 25.36
C ALA A 474 -9.43 -20.33 26.68
N LEU A 475 -10.15 -20.54 27.78
CA LEU A 475 -9.70 -20.14 29.12
C LEU A 475 -8.49 -20.95 29.55
N ALA A 476 -7.34 -20.29 29.68
CA ALA A 476 -6.10 -20.92 30.16
C ALA A 476 -6.27 -21.47 31.58
N LYS A 477 -6.20 -22.80 31.72
CA LYS A 477 -5.93 -23.47 33.00
C LYS A 477 -4.41 -23.44 33.25
N PRO A 478 -3.94 -23.29 34.51
CA PRO A 478 -2.52 -23.31 34.81
C PRO A 478 -1.91 -24.70 34.55
N LEU A 479 -0.76 -24.74 33.88
CA LEU A 479 0.02 -25.97 33.69
C LEU A 479 0.80 -26.31 34.97
N ASN A 480 0.60 -27.52 35.49
CA ASN A 480 1.34 -28.04 36.63
C ASN A 480 2.51 -28.91 36.13
N PHE A 481 3.75 -28.45 36.32
CA PHE A 481 4.95 -29.10 35.76
C PHE A 481 5.46 -30.24 36.65
N GLY A 482 4.65 -31.30 36.73
CA GLY A 482 4.78 -32.40 37.70
C GLY A 482 5.25 -33.75 37.16
N ASN A 483 5.77 -33.87 35.92
CA ASN A 483 6.62 -34.99 35.49
C ASN A 483 7.30 -34.73 34.13
N LEU A 484 8.55 -35.16 34.01
CA LEU A 484 9.28 -35.30 32.74
C LEU A 484 9.61 -36.77 32.52
N SER A 485 8.99 -37.42 31.55
CA SER A 485 9.40 -38.71 31.00
C SER A 485 9.07 -38.78 29.52
N LEU A 486 9.83 -39.58 28.76
CA LEU A 486 9.59 -39.78 27.33
C LEU A 486 8.43 -40.76 27.07
N ASN A 487 7.94 -40.74 25.82
CA ASN A 487 6.97 -41.61 25.16
C ASN A 487 5.48 -41.35 25.46
N ASP A 488 4.80 -40.92 24.38
CA ASP A 488 3.48 -41.30 23.85
C ASP A 488 2.17 -41.27 24.66
N ALA A 489 1.11 -41.05 23.86
CA ALA A 489 -0.31 -41.38 24.01
C ALA A 489 -1.25 -40.44 24.79
N GLU A 490 -2.29 -40.03 24.07
CA GLU A 490 -3.64 -39.61 24.54
C GLU A 490 -3.71 -38.30 25.38
N ASP A 491 -4.79 -37.51 25.32
CA ASP A 491 -6.20 -37.89 25.18
C ASP A 491 -7.03 -36.94 24.28
N GLU A 492 -8.19 -37.41 23.81
CA GLU A 492 -9.08 -36.68 22.90
C GLU A 492 -9.94 -35.60 23.60
N THR A 493 -10.34 -34.57 22.86
CA THR A 493 -11.71 -34.01 22.99
C THR A 493 -12.16 -33.45 21.63
N SER A 494 -13.20 -34.03 21.06
CA SER A 494 -13.59 -33.81 19.66
C SER A 494 -14.50 -32.61 19.43
N VAL A 495 -14.21 -31.87 18.35
CA VAL A 495 -15.12 -30.97 17.64
C VAL A 495 -14.85 -31.21 16.15
N ASP A 496 -15.88 -31.54 15.36
CA ASP A 496 -15.71 -31.97 13.97
C ASP A 496 -15.08 -30.89 13.07
N GLY A 497 -13.79 -31.05 12.80
CA GLY A 497 -13.08 -30.49 11.65
C GLY A 497 -12.49 -31.64 10.80
N PRO A 498 -12.15 -31.42 9.53
CA PRO A 498 -11.50 -32.45 8.72
C PRO A 498 -10.17 -32.86 9.38
N THR A 499 -10.00 -34.15 9.63
CA THR A 499 -8.84 -34.67 10.37
C THR A 499 -7.53 -34.45 9.61
N ASP A 500 -6.48 -34.19 10.37
CA ASP A 500 -5.13 -33.99 9.83
C ASP A 500 -4.51 -35.35 9.44
N SER A 501 -3.53 -35.35 8.54
CA SER A 501 -2.85 -36.61 8.14
C SER A 501 -2.23 -37.31 9.34
N ASP A 502 -1.70 -36.52 10.25
CA ASP A 502 -0.89 -36.98 11.38
C ASP A 502 -1.78 -37.54 12.49
N THR A 503 -3.00 -37.02 12.68
CA THR A 503 -3.97 -37.63 13.61
C THR A 503 -4.50 -38.95 13.07
N ARG A 504 -4.81 -39.04 11.76
CA ARG A 504 -5.26 -40.32 11.17
C ARG A 504 -4.13 -41.35 11.10
N LEU A 505 -2.87 -40.94 10.95
CA LEU A 505 -1.70 -41.83 11.09
C LEU A 505 -1.61 -42.38 12.53
N MET A 506 -1.86 -41.56 13.54
CA MET A 506 -1.94 -41.97 14.95
C MET A 506 -3.06 -42.99 15.19
N GLU A 507 -4.27 -42.73 14.66
CA GLU A 507 -5.40 -43.67 14.69
C GLU A 507 -5.06 -45.01 14.03
N MET A 508 -4.41 -45.00 12.86
CA MET A 508 -3.98 -46.22 12.17
C MET A 508 -2.93 -47.00 12.96
N LEU A 509 -2.03 -46.31 13.68
CA LEU A 509 -1.06 -46.91 14.61
C LEU A 509 -1.75 -47.52 15.85
N GLN A 510 -2.73 -46.83 16.44
CA GLN A 510 -3.55 -47.36 17.53
C GLN A 510 -4.35 -48.60 17.09
N ALA A 511 -4.96 -48.56 15.89
CA ALA A 511 -5.67 -49.70 15.30
C ALA A 511 -4.72 -50.88 15.02
N GLN A 512 -3.53 -50.63 14.49
CA GLN A 512 -2.47 -51.64 14.29
C GLN A 512 -2.01 -52.25 15.63
N ALA A 513 -1.87 -51.44 16.69
CA ALA A 513 -1.51 -51.91 18.02
C ALA A 513 -2.61 -52.75 18.66
N ALA A 514 -3.88 -52.34 18.56
CA ALA A 514 -5.04 -53.08 19.05
C ALA A 514 -5.22 -54.42 18.30
N ALA A 515 -5.10 -54.40 16.97
CA ALA A 515 -5.13 -55.59 16.13
C ALA A 515 -4.01 -56.58 16.51
N ASN A 516 -2.79 -56.10 16.80
CA ASN A 516 -1.69 -56.96 17.25
C ASN A 516 -1.88 -57.57 18.64
N GLN A 517 -2.63 -56.91 19.53
CA GLN A 517 -3.01 -57.51 20.82
C GLN A 517 -4.06 -58.61 20.65
N ALA A 518 -5.06 -58.40 19.80
CA ALA A 518 -6.08 -59.40 19.47
C ALA A 518 -5.53 -60.58 18.63
N GLY A 519 -4.53 -60.32 17.78
CA GLY A 519 -4.02 -61.27 16.77
C GLY A 519 -3.31 -62.51 17.32
N ARG A 520 -2.92 -62.52 18.61
CA ARG A 520 -2.20 -63.64 19.25
C ARG A 520 -2.97 -64.96 19.35
N GLY A 521 -4.24 -65.01 18.92
CA GLY A 521 -5.04 -66.24 18.80
C GLY A 521 -5.22 -66.80 17.38
N LEU A 522 -4.75 -66.11 16.34
CA LEU A 522 -5.06 -66.39 14.92
C LEU A 522 -3.85 -66.91 14.13
N GLU A 523 -3.22 -67.97 14.64
CA GLU A 523 -2.01 -68.57 14.05
C GLU A 523 -2.26 -69.51 12.86
N ASP A 524 -3.38 -70.26 12.84
CA ASP A 524 -3.69 -71.23 11.77
C ASP A 524 -4.94 -70.86 10.95
N GLU A 525 -4.72 -70.05 9.91
CA GLU A 525 -5.73 -69.67 8.92
C GLU A 525 -6.25 -70.83 8.04
N ARG A 526 -5.59 -71.99 8.05
CA ARG A 526 -6.11 -73.20 7.39
C ARG A 526 -7.14 -73.90 8.26
N ALA A 527 -6.91 -73.94 9.58
CA ALA A 527 -7.89 -74.46 10.53
C ALA A 527 -9.22 -73.68 10.48
N VAL A 528 -9.17 -72.34 10.43
CA VAL A 528 -10.38 -71.49 10.30
C VAL A 528 -11.14 -71.76 8.99
N ALA A 529 -10.42 -71.95 7.88
CA ALA A 529 -11.05 -72.28 6.60
C ALA A 529 -11.73 -73.67 6.62
N ASP A 530 -11.13 -74.66 7.26
CA ASP A 530 -11.58 -76.06 7.26
C ASP A 530 -12.47 -76.48 8.46
N ASP A 531 -12.72 -75.63 9.47
CA ASP A 531 -13.61 -75.94 10.61
C ASP A 531 -15.09 -76.00 10.19
N GLU A 532 -15.75 -77.15 10.34
CA GLU A 532 -17.16 -77.36 9.98
C GLU A 532 -18.18 -76.66 10.92
N LYS A 533 -17.74 -76.05 12.03
CA LYS A 533 -18.64 -75.45 13.04
C LYS A 533 -18.94 -73.96 12.85
N LEU A 534 -18.07 -73.20 12.19
CA LEU A 534 -18.27 -71.77 11.94
C LEU A 534 -19.20 -71.55 10.76
N THR A 535 -20.02 -70.49 10.81
CA THR A 535 -20.83 -70.11 9.65
C THR A 535 -19.96 -69.56 8.52
N THR A 536 -20.50 -69.54 7.31
CA THR A 536 -19.83 -68.96 6.13
C THR A 536 -19.62 -67.44 6.23
N GLU A 537 -20.27 -66.77 7.19
CA GLU A 537 -20.12 -65.35 7.46
C GLU A 537 -19.01 -65.13 8.50
N ASP A 538 -19.03 -65.86 9.62
CA ASP A 538 -17.93 -65.86 10.62
C ASP A 538 -16.55 -66.11 9.97
N LYS A 539 -16.50 -67.08 9.03
CA LYS A 539 -15.26 -67.41 8.29
C LYS A 539 -14.77 -66.27 7.41
N ARG A 540 -15.66 -65.48 6.82
CA ARG A 540 -15.29 -64.31 6.00
C ARG A 540 -14.70 -63.23 6.89
N ASP A 541 -15.41 -62.86 7.96
CA ASP A 541 -14.98 -61.80 8.86
C ASP A 541 -13.63 -62.13 9.53
N MET A 542 -13.43 -63.37 9.98
CA MET A 542 -12.16 -63.80 10.57
C MET A 542 -11.00 -63.83 9.57
N LEU A 543 -11.23 -64.30 8.33
CA LEU A 543 -10.18 -64.35 7.31
C LEU A 543 -9.88 -62.97 6.68
N GLN A 544 -10.89 -62.10 6.57
CA GLN A 544 -10.72 -60.71 6.13
C GLN A 544 -9.93 -59.90 7.16
N LYS A 545 -10.28 -59.98 8.44
CA LYS A 545 -9.51 -59.35 9.53
C LYS A 545 -8.09 -59.89 9.62
N ALA A 546 -7.88 -61.19 9.34
CA ALA A 546 -6.55 -61.77 9.23
C ALA A 546 -5.76 -61.22 8.01
N LEU A 547 -6.40 -60.91 6.88
CA LEU A 547 -5.74 -60.26 5.74
C LEU A 547 -5.32 -58.83 6.06
N SER A 548 -6.22 -57.99 6.59
CA SER A 548 -5.90 -56.60 6.95
C SER A 548 -4.77 -56.52 7.99
N MET A 549 -4.79 -57.39 9.00
CA MET A 549 -3.74 -57.51 10.01
C MET A 549 -2.41 -58.01 9.43
N ALA A 550 -2.43 -58.95 8.49
CA ALA A 550 -1.21 -59.39 7.80
C ALA A 550 -0.64 -58.29 6.90
N ALA A 551 -1.51 -57.45 6.31
CA ALA A 551 -1.12 -56.33 5.46
C ALA A 551 -0.50 -55.16 6.26
N SER A 552 -1.08 -54.80 7.40
CA SER A 552 -0.56 -53.74 8.28
C SER A 552 0.75 -54.13 8.99
N ASN A 553 0.99 -55.43 9.19
CA ASN A 553 2.22 -55.96 9.82
C ASN A 553 3.35 -56.30 8.83
N GLY A 554 3.12 -56.21 7.52
CA GLY A 554 4.14 -56.57 6.52
C GLY A 554 4.36 -58.08 6.33
N ASP A 555 3.46 -58.95 6.80
CA ASP A 555 3.63 -60.42 6.70
C ASP A 555 3.27 -60.94 5.30
N VAL A 556 4.21 -60.77 4.38
CA VAL A 556 4.16 -61.27 3.00
C VAL A 556 3.85 -62.77 2.94
N ALA A 557 4.32 -63.56 3.92
CA ALA A 557 4.11 -65.00 3.92
C ALA A 557 2.65 -65.34 4.25
N LYS A 558 2.06 -64.69 5.27
CA LYS A 558 0.66 -64.85 5.64
C LYS A 558 -0.28 -64.31 4.56
N VAL A 559 -0.03 -63.10 4.05
CA VAL A 559 -0.76 -62.51 2.92
C VAL A 559 -0.76 -63.47 1.72
N ARG A 560 0.39 -64.01 1.30
CA ARG A 560 0.45 -64.97 0.19
C ARG A 560 -0.22 -66.31 0.49
N ARG A 561 -0.24 -66.80 1.74
CA ARG A 561 -0.97 -68.03 2.11
C ARG A 561 -2.49 -67.86 2.05
N ILE A 562 -3.01 -66.72 2.54
CA ILE A 562 -4.45 -66.38 2.45
C ILE A 562 -4.87 -66.30 0.97
N LEU A 563 -4.11 -65.56 0.16
CA LEU A 563 -4.45 -65.23 -1.23
C LEU A 563 -4.17 -66.37 -2.24
N SER A 564 -3.57 -67.49 -1.82
CA SER A 564 -3.32 -68.68 -2.67
C SER A 564 -3.99 -69.97 -2.17
N GLY A 565 -4.47 -70.02 -0.93
CA GLY A 565 -5.16 -71.19 -0.36
C GLY A 565 -6.68 -71.19 -0.57
N LYS A 566 -7.35 -72.19 0.02
CA LYS A 566 -8.83 -72.28 0.12
C LYS A 566 -9.46 -70.97 0.65
N ALA A 567 -8.74 -70.26 1.51
CA ALA A 567 -9.13 -68.99 2.11
C ALA A 567 -9.49 -67.90 1.09
N LYS A 568 -8.91 -67.90 -0.12
CA LYS A 568 -9.26 -66.94 -1.19
C LYS A 568 -10.75 -66.94 -1.53
N THR A 569 -11.45 -68.07 -1.34
CA THR A 569 -12.90 -68.17 -1.57
C THR A 569 -13.76 -67.39 -0.54
N PHE A 570 -13.15 -66.90 0.53
CA PHE A 570 -13.80 -66.25 1.67
C PHE A 570 -13.22 -64.85 1.97
N VAL A 571 -12.35 -64.32 1.11
CA VAL A 571 -11.59 -63.07 1.33
C VAL A 571 -11.65 -62.21 0.08
N ASP A 572 -11.96 -60.93 0.25
CA ASP A 572 -11.95 -59.92 -0.82
C ASP A 572 -10.77 -58.96 -0.60
N VAL A 573 -9.86 -58.90 -1.56
CA VAL A 573 -8.65 -58.05 -1.50
C VAL A 573 -9.00 -56.56 -1.38
N ASN A 574 -10.20 -56.17 -1.81
CA ASN A 574 -10.67 -54.78 -1.91
C ASN A 574 -11.78 -54.43 -0.90
N ALA A 575 -12.22 -55.38 -0.07
CA ALA A 575 -13.20 -55.10 0.97
C ALA A 575 -12.55 -54.27 2.09
N PRO A 576 -13.11 -53.10 2.43
CA PRO A 576 -12.64 -52.30 3.56
C PRO A 576 -12.99 -52.98 4.90
N ASP A 577 -12.29 -52.56 5.95
CA ASP A 577 -12.62 -52.92 7.32
C ASP A 577 -13.69 -52.00 7.94
N GLU A 578 -13.87 -52.11 9.27
CA GLU A 578 -14.87 -51.35 10.05
C GLU A 578 -14.63 -49.84 10.02
N ASP A 579 -13.40 -49.38 9.78
CA ASP A 579 -13.05 -47.96 9.60
C ASP A 579 -13.26 -47.45 8.16
N GLY A 580 -13.45 -48.36 7.20
CA GLY A 580 -13.56 -48.04 5.78
C GLY A 580 -12.22 -48.11 5.02
N THR A 581 -11.20 -48.79 5.57
CA THR A 581 -9.83 -48.79 5.04
C THR A 581 -9.53 -50.11 4.29
N PRO A 582 -9.13 -50.08 3.00
CA PRO A 582 -8.70 -51.29 2.27
C PRO A 582 -7.32 -51.81 2.73
N PRO A 583 -7.04 -53.13 2.67
CA PRO A 583 -5.75 -53.71 3.05
C PRO A 583 -4.52 -53.09 2.33
N LEU A 584 -4.70 -52.65 1.08
CA LEU A 584 -3.65 -51.98 0.30
C LEU A 584 -3.21 -50.64 0.91
N ILE A 585 -4.12 -49.90 1.55
CA ILE A 585 -3.80 -48.61 2.17
C ILE A 585 -2.95 -48.81 3.42
N TYR A 586 -3.24 -49.80 4.26
CA TYR A 586 -2.37 -50.14 5.40
C TYR A 586 -0.95 -50.52 4.97
N ALA A 587 -0.82 -51.37 3.94
CA ALA A 587 0.50 -51.76 3.42
C ALA A 587 1.27 -50.57 2.83
N SER A 588 0.57 -49.63 2.19
CA SER A 588 1.15 -48.43 1.57
C SER A 588 1.54 -47.36 2.60
N CYS A 589 0.70 -47.11 3.60
CA CYS A 589 0.93 -46.16 4.68
C CYS A 589 2.15 -46.55 5.54
N PHE A 590 2.28 -47.83 5.91
CA PHE A 590 3.36 -48.33 6.76
C PHE A 590 4.66 -48.72 6.01
N GLY A 591 4.75 -48.55 4.69
CA GLY A 591 5.99 -48.78 3.94
C GLY A 591 6.26 -50.25 3.56
N HIS A 592 5.25 -51.13 3.56
CA HIS A 592 5.40 -52.57 3.31
C HIS A 592 5.41 -52.91 1.81
N GLU A 593 6.44 -52.47 1.10
CA GLU A 593 6.58 -52.58 -0.37
C GLU A 593 6.32 -54.00 -0.93
N SER A 594 6.84 -55.02 -0.26
CA SER A 594 6.69 -56.43 -0.64
C SER A 594 5.29 -57.01 -0.38
N VAL A 595 4.49 -56.39 0.49
CA VAL A 595 3.07 -56.68 0.67
C VAL A 595 2.23 -55.94 -0.36
N VAL A 596 2.54 -54.66 -0.64
CA VAL A 596 1.89 -53.89 -1.71
C VAL A 596 1.98 -54.65 -3.04
N GLN A 597 3.17 -55.14 -3.40
CA GLN A 597 3.35 -55.99 -4.57
C GLN A 597 2.45 -57.25 -4.51
N ALA A 598 2.43 -57.98 -3.39
CA ALA A 598 1.65 -59.21 -3.25
C ALA A 598 0.11 -59.00 -3.30
N LEU A 599 -0.37 -57.82 -2.89
CA LEU A 599 -1.77 -57.42 -3.00
C LEU A 599 -2.14 -57.03 -4.43
N ILE A 600 -1.28 -56.27 -5.13
CA ILE A 600 -1.45 -55.93 -6.55
C ILE A 600 -1.42 -57.20 -7.41
N GLU A 601 -0.47 -58.12 -7.18
CA GLU A 601 -0.39 -59.45 -7.80
C GLU A 601 -1.68 -60.29 -7.61
N ALA A 602 -2.45 -60.02 -6.56
CA ALA A 602 -3.70 -60.72 -6.25
C ALA A 602 -4.98 -60.06 -6.81
N GLY A 603 -4.87 -58.84 -7.37
CA GLY A 603 -6.00 -58.07 -7.92
C GLY A 603 -6.52 -56.93 -7.03
N ALA A 604 -5.66 -56.31 -6.20
CA ALA A 604 -6.01 -55.10 -5.47
C ALA A 604 -6.24 -53.90 -6.42
N ASP A 605 -7.27 -53.11 -6.15
CA ASP A 605 -7.56 -51.86 -6.85
C ASP A 605 -6.71 -50.72 -6.27
N VAL A 606 -5.68 -50.33 -7.02
CA VAL A 606 -4.73 -49.25 -6.67
C VAL A 606 -5.39 -47.87 -6.52
N ASN A 607 -6.60 -47.69 -7.07
CA ASN A 607 -7.37 -46.46 -7.01
C ASN A 607 -8.49 -46.50 -5.94
N LYS A 608 -8.56 -47.56 -5.14
CA LYS A 608 -9.53 -47.66 -4.05
C LYS A 608 -9.17 -46.67 -2.94
N GLN A 609 -10.05 -45.71 -2.70
CA GLN A 609 -9.92 -44.73 -1.61
C GLN A 609 -10.58 -45.23 -0.32
N ASP A 610 -10.12 -44.71 0.82
CA ASP A 610 -10.75 -44.91 2.13
C ASP A 610 -12.00 -44.02 2.37
N ARG A 611 -12.54 -44.11 3.59
CA ARG A 611 -13.67 -43.31 4.09
C ARG A 611 -13.50 -41.79 3.90
N ASN A 612 -12.28 -41.27 3.95
CA ASN A 612 -11.97 -39.83 3.81
C ASN A 612 -11.57 -39.45 2.38
N GLN A 613 -11.72 -40.37 1.42
CA GLN A 613 -11.30 -40.24 0.03
C GLN A 613 -9.78 -40.14 -0.16
N TRP A 614 -8.99 -40.72 0.75
CA TRP A 614 -7.54 -40.86 0.54
C TRP A 614 -7.22 -42.16 -0.19
N SER A 615 -6.35 -42.10 -1.21
CA SER A 615 -5.88 -43.28 -1.94
C SER A 615 -4.57 -43.83 -1.39
N ALA A 616 -4.22 -45.06 -1.78
CA ALA A 616 -2.92 -45.66 -1.46
C ALA A 616 -1.73 -44.77 -1.90
N LEU A 617 -1.87 -44.03 -3.01
CA LEU A 617 -0.85 -43.12 -3.53
C LEU A 617 -0.69 -41.87 -2.66
N MET A 618 -1.78 -41.28 -2.15
CA MET A 618 -1.74 -40.11 -1.27
C MET A 618 -0.98 -40.42 0.03
N TRP A 619 -1.36 -41.50 0.72
CA TRP A 619 -0.68 -41.99 1.93
C TRP A 619 0.82 -42.27 1.70
N THR A 620 1.15 -42.77 0.51
CA THR A 620 2.54 -43.04 0.09
C THR A 620 3.36 -41.76 -0.11
N MET A 621 2.75 -40.68 -0.65
CA MET A 621 3.44 -39.39 -0.85
C MET A 621 3.70 -38.69 0.48
N THR A 622 2.68 -38.57 1.35
CA THR A 622 2.80 -37.96 2.68
C THR A 622 3.90 -38.63 3.51
N ASN A 623 3.91 -39.97 3.54
CA ASN A 623 4.90 -40.75 4.28
C ASN A 623 6.22 -40.97 3.52
N ARG A 624 6.38 -40.35 2.33
CA ARG A 624 7.59 -40.32 1.49
C ARG A 624 8.13 -41.68 1.02
N HIS A 625 7.28 -42.69 0.88
CA HIS A 625 7.65 -44.07 0.54
C HIS A 625 7.96 -44.27 -0.96
N LYS A 626 9.13 -43.80 -1.41
CA LYS A 626 9.56 -43.76 -2.83
C LYS A 626 9.36 -45.06 -3.62
N GLY A 627 9.69 -46.22 -3.04
CA GLY A 627 9.55 -47.53 -3.71
C GLY A 627 8.09 -47.91 -3.98
N ILE A 628 7.21 -47.65 -3.00
CA ILE A 628 5.76 -47.87 -3.13
C ILE A 628 5.14 -46.88 -4.11
N ALA A 629 5.60 -45.62 -4.11
CA ALA A 629 5.14 -44.60 -5.07
C ALA A 629 5.37 -45.09 -6.50
N LYS A 630 6.55 -45.66 -6.76
CA LYS A 630 6.86 -46.28 -8.05
C LYS A 630 5.94 -47.47 -8.34
N LEU A 631 5.80 -48.44 -7.43
CA LEU A 631 4.96 -49.63 -7.67
C LEU A 631 3.49 -49.27 -7.96
N LEU A 632 2.93 -48.25 -7.31
CA LEU A 632 1.57 -47.79 -7.55
C LEU A 632 1.44 -47.08 -8.90
N LEU A 633 2.38 -46.19 -9.26
CA LEU A 633 2.39 -45.50 -10.55
C LEU A 633 2.64 -46.44 -11.73
N ASP A 634 3.59 -47.37 -11.61
CA ASP A 634 3.87 -48.43 -12.60
C ASP A 634 2.61 -49.29 -12.86
N ASN A 635 1.70 -49.41 -11.87
CA ASN A 635 0.42 -50.12 -11.96
C ASN A 635 -0.80 -49.20 -12.21
N LYS A 636 -0.60 -47.95 -12.64
CA LYS A 636 -1.65 -46.98 -13.01
C LYS A 636 -2.54 -46.50 -11.85
N ALA A 637 -1.96 -46.25 -10.69
CA ALA A 637 -2.58 -45.38 -9.70
C ALA A 637 -2.74 -43.95 -10.27
N SER A 638 -3.88 -43.33 -9.99
CA SER A 638 -4.26 -42.02 -10.49
C SER A 638 -3.74 -40.89 -9.59
N SER A 639 -2.99 -39.96 -10.17
CA SER A 639 -2.58 -38.70 -9.56
C SER A 639 -3.77 -37.78 -9.24
N ASP A 640 -4.80 -37.85 -10.07
CA ASP A 640 -5.84 -36.82 -10.20
C ASP A 640 -7.03 -37.05 -9.26
N GLN A 641 -7.00 -38.14 -8.49
CA GLN A 641 -7.94 -38.37 -7.39
C GLN A 641 -7.85 -37.26 -6.35
N LYS A 642 -8.99 -36.90 -5.76
CA LYS A 642 -9.08 -35.81 -4.77
C LYS A 642 -9.58 -36.34 -3.43
N THR A 643 -8.99 -35.84 -2.35
CA THR A 643 -9.42 -36.06 -0.97
C THR A 643 -10.77 -35.37 -0.69
N SER A 644 -11.36 -35.63 0.47
CA SER A 644 -12.49 -34.85 1.00
C SER A 644 -12.22 -33.34 1.10
N SER A 645 -10.95 -32.94 1.22
CA SER A 645 -10.48 -31.55 1.21
C SER A 645 -10.13 -31.00 -0.19
N GLY A 646 -10.40 -31.76 -1.27
CA GLY A 646 -10.19 -31.34 -2.65
C GLY A 646 -8.75 -31.41 -3.16
N ARG A 647 -7.81 -31.88 -2.33
CA ARG A 647 -6.37 -31.99 -2.63
C ARG A 647 -6.05 -33.26 -3.40
N THR A 648 -5.11 -33.18 -4.33
CA THR A 648 -4.56 -34.30 -5.10
C THR A 648 -3.43 -35.00 -4.37
N ALA A 649 -2.93 -36.13 -4.89
CA ALA A 649 -1.72 -36.78 -4.35
C ALA A 649 -0.45 -35.92 -4.47
N LEU A 650 -0.46 -34.90 -5.33
CA LEU A 650 0.68 -34.00 -5.59
C LEU A 650 0.79 -32.90 -4.53
N ASP A 651 -0.34 -32.40 -4.02
CA ASP A 651 -0.40 -31.30 -3.05
C ASP A 651 0.21 -31.64 -1.68
N PHE A 652 0.59 -32.91 -1.46
CA PHE A 652 1.27 -33.42 -0.26
C PHE A 652 2.79 -33.59 -0.44
N VAL A 653 3.33 -33.37 -1.65
CA VAL A 653 4.76 -33.40 -1.92
C VAL A 653 5.35 -32.00 -1.74
N PRO A 654 6.28 -31.76 -0.79
CA PRO A 654 6.88 -30.45 -0.64
C PRO A 654 7.76 -30.07 -1.85
N PRO A 655 7.81 -28.79 -2.26
CA PRO A 655 8.81 -28.31 -3.22
C PRO A 655 10.22 -28.63 -2.73
N ASP A 656 11.14 -28.81 -3.67
CA ASP A 656 12.55 -29.21 -3.47
C ASP A 656 12.79 -30.47 -2.63
N SER A 657 11.75 -31.27 -2.36
CA SER A 657 11.91 -32.55 -1.68
C SER A 657 12.49 -33.63 -2.59
N ASP A 658 13.23 -34.57 -1.99
CA ASP A 658 13.68 -35.83 -2.58
C ASP A 658 12.61 -36.55 -3.45
N MET A 659 11.34 -36.46 -3.07
CA MET A 659 10.23 -37.09 -3.79
C MET A 659 9.88 -36.32 -5.07
N SER A 660 9.92 -34.98 -5.03
CA SER A 660 9.77 -34.13 -6.22
C SER A 660 10.86 -34.45 -7.25
N TYR A 661 12.14 -34.43 -6.83
CA TYR A 661 13.28 -34.83 -7.68
C TYR A 661 13.13 -36.26 -8.22
N TYR A 662 12.60 -37.19 -7.42
CA TYR A 662 12.38 -38.57 -7.84
C TYR A 662 11.31 -38.68 -8.93
N LEU A 663 10.15 -38.03 -8.78
CA LEU A 663 9.06 -38.06 -9.75
C LEU A 663 9.50 -37.41 -11.08
N HIS A 664 10.12 -36.23 -11.00
CA HIS A 664 10.66 -35.51 -12.15
C HIS A 664 11.70 -36.36 -12.93
N ASN A 665 12.66 -36.97 -12.23
CA ASN A 665 13.72 -37.77 -12.87
C ASN A 665 13.24 -39.11 -13.46
N ASN A 666 12.06 -39.61 -13.07
CA ASN A 666 11.47 -40.82 -13.67
C ASN A 666 10.53 -40.50 -14.85
N GLY A 667 10.43 -39.23 -15.29
CA GLY A 667 9.61 -38.83 -16.43
C GLY A 667 8.11 -38.75 -16.12
N TYR A 668 7.73 -38.73 -14.84
CA TYR A 668 6.36 -38.45 -14.41
C TYR A 668 6.10 -36.94 -14.54
N ASN A 669 5.87 -36.47 -15.78
CA ASN A 669 5.40 -35.12 -16.09
C ASN A 669 3.96 -34.94 -15.59
N LEU A 670 3.84 -34.74 -14.27
CA LEU A 670 2.61 -34.56 -13.55
C LEU A 670 2.16 -33.10 -13.69
N GLY A 671 1.20 -32.85 -14.58
CA GLY A 671 0.58 -31.54 -14.73
C GLY A 671 -0.03 -31.09 -13.40
N ASN A 672 0.17 -29.82 -13.05
CA ASN A 672 -0.12 -29.32 -11.70
C ASN A 672 -1.64 -29.14 -11.49
N ALA A 673 -2.34 -30.23 -11.16
CA ALA A 673 -3.81 -30.36 -11.13
C ALA A 673 -4.55 -29.60 -9.99
N GLY A 674 -4.00 -28.43 -9.63
CA GLY A 674 -4.55 -27.41 -8.74
C GLY A 674 -4.24 -25.97 -9.16
N VAL A 675 -3.38 -25.74 -10.17
CA VAL A 675 -3.07 -24.42 -10.77
C VAL A 675 -3.59 -24.39 -12.21
N THR A 676 -4.10 -23.24 -12.66
CA THR A 676 -4.77 -23.09 -13.96
C THR A 676 -3.82 -22.88 -15.13
N ASP A 677 -3.14 -23.96 -15.55
CA ASP A 677 -2.69 -24.20 -16.92
C ASP A 677 -1.91 -23.06 -17.63
N ASP A 678 -0.80 -22.62 -17.03
CA ASP A 678 0.20 -21.75 -17.65
C ASP A 678 0.96 -22.49 -18.77
N PHE A 679 0.27 -22.75 -19.88
CA PHE A 679 0.74 -23.55 -21.02
C PHE A 679 1.88 -22.89 -21.83
N TYR A 680 2.33 -21.69 -21.45
CA TYR A 680 3.48 -20.99 -22.02
C TYR A 680 4.44 -20.49 -20.92
N ASN A 681 5.34 -21.38 -20.47
CA ASN A 681 6.60 -20.94 -19.88
C ASN A 681 7.76 -21.27 -20.84
N PRO A 682 8.09 -20.30 -21.70
CA PRO A 682 9.44 -19.77 -21.73
C PRO A 682 9.41 -18.25 -21.53
N GLY A 683 9.21 -17.80 -20.29
CA GLY A 683 8.97 -16.39 -19.97
C GLY A 683 9.40 -15.96 -18.56
N PHE A 684 10.70 -15.73 -18.37
CA PHE A 684 11.20 -14.99 -17.20
C PHE A 684 10.74 -13.53 -17.28
N SER A 685 9.75 -13.11 -16.48
CA SER A 685 9.60 -11.74 -15.94
C SER A 685 8.33 -11.54 -15.12
N GLN A 686 7.17 -12.00 -15.62
CA GLN A 686 5.86 -11.46 -15.20
C GLN A 686 5.52 -11.64 -13.72
N ASP A 687 5.44 -12.88 -13.20
CA ASP A 687 4.96 -13.10 -11.82
C ASP A 687 5.86 -12.44 -10.77
N ARG A 688 7.18 -12.48 -10.99
CA ARG A 688 8.14 -11.79 -10.12
C ARG A 688 7.99 -10.28 -10.23
N PHE A 689 7.69 -9.74 -11.41
CA PHE A 689 7.40 -8.31 -11.57
C PHE A 689 6.06 -7.92 -10.93
N GLU A 690 5.04 -8.79 -10.91
CA GLU A 690 3.77 -8.54 -10.22
C GLU A 690 3.89 -8.67 -8.70
N GLU A 691 4.71 -9.61 -8.20
CA GLU A 691 5.09 -9.72 -6.79
C GLU A 691 5.96 -8.52 -6.36
N GLU A 692 6.96 -8.13 -7.15
CA GLU A 692 7.80 -6.95 -6.93
C GLU A 692 7.02 -5.64 -7.07
N MET A 693 6.00 -5.57 -7.92
CA MET A 693 5.05 -4.45 -7.99
C MET A 693 4.10 -4.44 -6.79
N ALA A 694 3.67 -5.60 -6.29
CA ALA A 694 2.85 -5.68 -5.08
C ALA A 694 3.66 -5.34 -3.82
N GLU A 695 4.93 -5.75 -3.74
CA GLU A 695 5.88 -5.33 -2.71
C GLU A 695 6.20 -3.84 -2.83
N ASN A 696 6.47 -3.31 -4.03
CA ASN A 696 6.72 -1.89 -4.22
C ASN A 696 5.46 -1.02 -4.01
N GLU A 697 4.26 -1.50 -4.31
CA GLU A 697 3.02 -0.78 -3.99
C GLU A 697 2.70 -0.87 -2.48
N MET A 698 2.92 -2.03 -1.84
CA MET A 698 2.83 -2.15 -0.38
C MET A 698 3.84 -1.22 0.29
N ARG A 699 5.08 -1.18 -0.22
CA ARG A 699 6.14 -0.27 0.23
C ARG A 699 5.71 1.17 0.01
N ARG A 700 5.20 1.57 -1.16
CA ARG A 700 4.71 2.94 -1.47
C ARG A 700 3.53 3.34 -0.57
N ARG A 701 2.60 2.43 -0.26
CA ARG A 701 1.53 2.64 0.73
C ARG A 701 2.10 2.84 2.13
N LEU A 702 3.07 2.01 2.55
CA LEU A 702 3.79 2.18 3.81
C LEU A 702 4.60 3.50 3.84
N MET A 703 5.19 3.95 2.73
CA MET A 703 5.86 5.25 2.64
C MET A 703 4.87 6.40 2.90
N MET A 704 3.67 6.34 2.29
CA MET A 704 2.64 7.38 2.44
C MET A 704 2.00 7.39 3.84
N GLU A 705 1.74 6.24 4.46
CA GLU A 705 1.27 6.19 5.85
C GLU A 705 2.38 6.66 6.82
N SER A 706 3.64 6.31 6.56
CA SER A 706 4.79 6.65 7.40
C SER A 706 5.16 8.14 7.37
N ALA A 707 5.23 8.73 6.18
CA ALA A 707 5.58 10.14 6.01
C ALA A 707 4.58 11.07 6.72
N ARG A 708 3.31 10.66 6.77
CA ARG A 708 2.24 11.38 7.47
C ARG A 708 2.45 11.45 8.99
N ASP A 709 2.93 10.37 9.61
CA ASP A 709 3.17 10.31 11.06
C ASP A 709 4.51 10.98 11.46
N LEU A 710 5.42 11.22 10.50
CA LEU A 710 6.70 11.91 10.71
C LEU A 710 6.76 13.37 10.26
N GLU A 711 5.72 13.89 9.59
CA GLU A 711 5.69 15.24 8.99
C GLU A 711 6.72 15.42 7.85
N VAL A 712 7.02 14.35 7.12
CA VAL A 712 7.99 14.36 5.99
C VAL A 712 7.36 15.00 4.76
N ASP A 713 8.06 15.95 4.14
CA ASP A 713 7.64 16.57 2.88
C ASP A 713 7.83 15.62 1.68
N LEU A 714 6.79 14.84 1.40
CA LEU A 714 6.73 13.93 0.25
C LEU A 714 6.93 14.63 -1.10
N GLY A 715 6.68 15.94 -1.22
CA GLY A 715 6.89 16.68 -2.47
C GLY A 715 8.36 16.81 -2.88
N ASN A 716 9.28 16.51 -1.95
CA ASN A 716 10.72 16.48 -2.16
C ASN A 716 11.28 15.05 -2.32
N VAL A 717 10.44 14.02 -2.30
CA VAL A 717 10.85 12.62 -2.47
C VAL A 717 10.51 12.15 -3.89
N GLY A 718 11.53 11.89 -4.71
CA GLY A 718 11.37 11.43 -6.10
C GLY A 718 10.80 10.02 -6.18
N MET A 719 9.48 9.90 -6.03
CA MET A 719 8.72 8.63 -6.13
C MET A 719 8.13 8.37 -7.52
N ASP A 720 8.34 9.30 -8.46
CA ASP A 720 7.88 9.19 -9.86
C ASP A 720 9.06 8.99 -10.84
N ASP A 721 10.30 8.93 -10.34
CA ASP A 721 11.48 8.43 -11.06
C ASP A 721 11.21 6.96 -11.47
N GLN A 722 11.06 6.70 -12.76
CA GLN A 722 11.04 5.33 -13.26
C GLN A 722 12.45 4.71 -13.12
N PRO A 723 12.57 3.41 -12.83
CA PRO A 723 13.85 2.71 -12.94
C PRO A 723 14.30 2.76 -14.40
N GLU A 724 15.44 3.41 -14.68
CA GLU A 724 15.96 3.53 -16.04
C GLU A 724 16.24 2.15 -16.65
N PRO A 725 15.95 1.95 -17.95
CA PRO A 725 16.12 0.65 -18.60
C PRO A 725 17.59 0.22 -18.59
N ALA A 726 17.85 -1.00 -18.14
CA ALA A 726 19.20 -1.54 -18.02
C ALA A 726 19.97 -1.64 -19.36
N GLU A 727 19.27 -1.53 -20.49
CA GLU A 727 19.79 -1.72 -21.85
C GLU A 727 20.60 -0.53 -22.38
N GLU A 728 20.52 0.67 -21.79
CA GLU A 728 21.27 1.86 -22.26
C GLU A 728 22.67 2.02 -21.63
N PHE A 729 23.06 1.16 -20.66
CA PHE A 729 24.30 1.29 -19.88
C PHE A 729 25.35 0.18 -20.11
N GLU A 730 25.45 -0.32 -21.34
CA GLU A 730 26.58 -1.16 -21.81
C GLU A 730 27.74 -0.35 -22.42
N GLU A 731 27.62 0.97 -22.58
CA GLU A 731 28.77 1.81 -23.01
C GLU A 731 29.86 1.91 -21.92
N GLU A 732 31.12 1.93 -22.37
CA GLU A 732 32.33 1.58 -21.61
C GLU A 732 32.73 2.60 -20.51
N GLN A 733 31.94 2.73 -19.43
CA GLN A 733 32.34 3.52 -18.25
C GLN A 733 33.60 2.91 -17.58
N GLN A 734 34.67 3.71 -17.55
CA GLN A 734 35.99 3.31 -17.06
C GLN A 734 35.97 2.98 -15.55
N GLU A 735 36.63 1.88 -15.16
CA GLU A 735 36.63 1.38 -13.79
C GLU A 735 37.26 2.40 -12.81
N PHE A 736 36.60 2.65 -11.67
CA PHE A 736 37.06 3.63 -10.69
C PHE A 736 38.28 3.12 -9.92
N ASP A 737 39.40 3.82 -10.05
CA ASP A 737 40.69 3.40 -9.52
C ASP A 737 40.91 3.95 -8.10
N TRP A 738 40.82 3.05 -7.11
CA TRP A 738 41.05 3.38 -5.70
C TRP A 738 42.53 3.39 -5.30
N SER A 739 43.44 3.00 -6.20
CA SER A 739 44.88 2.90 -5.94
C SER A 739 45.67 4.15 -6.36
N ARG A 740 45.15 4.92 -7.30
CA ARG A 740 45.74 6.17 -7.83
C ARG A 740 44.64 7.14 -8.25
N CYS A 741 44.92 8.43 -8.17
CA CYS A 741 44.03 9.45 -8.71
C CYS A 741 44.18 9.51 -10.24
N LEU A 742 43.07 9.35 -10.97
CA LEU A 742 42.99 9.59 -12.41
C LEU A 742 42.32 10.94 -12.68
N HIS A 743 42.62 11.58 -13.82
CA HIS A 743 42.21 12.96 -14.13
C HIS A 743 40.68 13.14 -14.21
N ASP A 744 39.97 12.08 -14.58
CA ASP A 744 38.50 11.92 -14.61
C ASP A 744 37.87 11.68 -13.22
N GLN A 745 38.68 11.36 -12.19
CA GLN A 745 38.22 10.84 -10.89
C GLN A 745 38.54 11.80 -9.73
N MET A 746 38.49 13.10 -10.01
CA MET A 746 38.70 14.19 -9.05
C MET A 746 37.79 15.39 -9.37
N PHE A 747 37.49 16.23 -8.39
CA PHE A 747 36.79 17.50 -8.60
C PHE A 747 37.76 18.67 -8.42
N VAL A 748 38.07 19.37 -9.52
CA VAL A 748 39.01 20.51 -9.54
C VAL A 748 38.27 21.79 -9.20
N PHE A 749 38.72 22.52 -8.18
CA PHE A 749 38.10 23.77 -7.72
C PHE A 749 39.14 24.83 -7.34
N GLN A 750 38.73 26.10 -7.34
CA GLN A 750 39.57 27.21 -6.84
C GLN A 750 39.30 27.44 -5.34
N GLU A 751 40.35 27.69 -4.54
CA GLU A 751 40.21 27.92 -3.10
C GLU A 751 39.23 29.06 -2.76
N SER A 752 39.16 30.09 -3.59
CA SER A 752 38.21 31.21 -3.47
C SER A 752 36.73 30.83 -3.69
N GLU A 753 36.46 29.67 -4.28
CA GLU A 753 35.10 29.16 -4.53
C GLU A 753 34.69 28.06 -3.55
N LEU A 754 35.63 27.53 -2.76
CA LEU A 754 35.41 26.48 -1.75
C LEU A 754 34.20 26.79 -0.86
N ASP A 755 34.16 27.98 -0.28
CA ASP A 755 33.07 28.39 0.61
C ASP A 755 31.70 28.46 -0.10
N ARG A 756 31.64 28.82 -1.40
CA ARG A 756 30.41 28.78 -2.20
C ARG A 756 29.98 27.34 -2.50
N ILE A 757 30.92 26.46 -2.82
CA ILE A 757 30.65 25.04 -3.11
C ILE A 757 30.10 24.35 -1.85
N LEU A 758 30.75 24.54 -0.70
CA LEU A 758 30.28 23.97 0.57
C LEU A 758 28.92 24.58 1.01
N ASP A 759 28.71 25.88 0.80
CA ASP A 759 27.39 26.52 1.01
C ASP A 759 26.27 25.86 0.19
N ILE A 760 26.57 25.42 -1.05
CA ILE A 760 25.58 24.80 -1.95
C ILE A 760 25.33 23.34 -1.55
N ILE A 761 26.40 22.53 -1.39
CA ILE A 761 26.26 21.08 -1.17
C ILE A 761 25.97 20.69 0.29
N ILE A 762 26.21 21.58 1.25
CA ILE A 762 25.96 21.33 2.68
C ILE A 762 24.83 22.23 3.19
N THR A 763 24.99 23.56 3.13
CA THR A 763 24.13 24.50 3.86
C THR A 763 22.79 24.79 3.16
N LYS A 764 22.72 24.66 1.83
CA LYS A 764 21.53 24.97 1.00
C LYS A 764 20.96 23.74 0.28
N MET A 765 21.57 22.57 0.45
CA MET A 765 21.09 21.33 -0.14
C MET A 765 19.79 20.89 0.53
N THR A 766 18.69 20.80 -0.23
CA THR A 766 17.47 20.15 0.25
C THR A 766 17.71 18.65 0.40
N PRO A 767 17.23 17.99 1.47
CA PRO A 767 17.32 16.55 1.61
C PRO A 767 16.34 15.89 0.63
N GLN A 768 16.78 15.75 -0.62
CA GLN A 768 16.13 14.97 -1.67
C GLN A 768 16.96 13.71 -1.91
N ARG A 769 16.27 12.58 -2.11
CA ARG A 769 16.87 11.33 -2.57
C ARG A 769 15.80 10.48 -3.24
N SER A 770 15.89 10.29 -4.55
CA SER A 770 15.21 9.19 -5.24
C SER A 770 16.09 7.93 -5.21
N PRO A 771 15.55 6.73 -5.51
CA PRO A 771 16.33 5.49 -5.48
C PRO A 771 17.53 5.48 -6.45
N SER A 772 17.41 6.20 -7.57
CA SER A 772 18.38 6.38 -8.66
C SER A 772 19.41 7.49 -8.37
N GLN A 773 19.03 8.54 -7.63
CA GLN A 773 19.87 9.71 -7.41
C GLN A 773 21.16 9.40 -6.64
N LYS A 774 22.30 9.79 -7.20
CA LYS A 774 23.63 9.63 -6.57
C LYS A 774 23.82 10.59 -5.38
N PRO A 775 24.50 10.17 -4.31
CA PRO A 775 24.69 10.98 -3.09
C PRO A 775 25.72 12.11 -3.31
N VAL A 776 25.25 13.22 -3.89
CA VAL A 776 26.10 14.35 -4.34
C VAL A 776 26.99 14.94 -3.24
N PRO A 777 26.54 15.22 -1.99
CA PRO A 777 27.39 15.85 -0.98
C PRO A 777 28.62 14.99 -0.62
N ALA A 778 28.42 13.70 -0.33
CA ALA A 778 29.51 12.76 -0.04
C ALA A 778 30.46 12.62 -1.24
N ASN A 779 29.92 12.47 -2.45
CA ASN A 779 30.71 12.35 -3.69
C ASN A 779 31.56 13.61 -3.94
N MET A 780 30.98 14.81 -3.83
CA MET A 780 31.70 16.06 -4.09
C MET A 780 32.78 16.36 -3.04
N ILE A 781 32.51 16.13 -1.74
CA ILE A 781 33.53 16.32 -0.69
C ILE A 781 34.71 15.35 -0.92
N PHE A 782 34.44 14.08 -1.25
CA PHE A 782 35.48 13.09 -1.51
C PHE A 782 36.29 13.40 -2.79
N LEU A 783 35.65 13.71 -3.91
CA LEU A 783 36.34 14.04 -5.17
C LEU A 783 37.17 15.33 -5.05
N SER A 784 36.70 16.30 -4.24
CA SER A 784 37.46 17.50 -3.88
C SER A 784 38.68 17.15 -3.00
N ALA A 785 38.52 16.21 -2.07
CA ALA A 785 39.61 15.74 -1.21
C ALA A 785 40.69 14.99 -2.02
N ARG A 786 40.31 14.17 -3.02
CA ARG A 786 41.27 13.55 -3.95
C ARG A 786 42.08 14.60 -4.70
N TYR A 787 41.44 15.63 -5.28
CA TYR A 787 42.15 16.74 -5.93
C TYR A 787 43.12 17.45 -4.98
N ALA A 788 42.64 17.83 -3.79
CA ALA A 788 43.44 18.54 -2.80
C ALA A 788 44.67 17.73 -2.32
N HIS A 789 44.49 16.43 -2.08
CA HIS A 789 45.56 15.53 -1.61
C HIS A 789 46.59 15.22 -2.70
N TYR A 790 46.16 14.81 -3.89
CA TYR A 790 47.05 14.29 -4.94
C TYR A 790 47.65 15.37 -5.84
N HIS A 791 47.00 16.53 -6.00
CA HIS A 791 47.37 17.54 -7.00
C HIS A 791 47.52 18.98 -6.47
N SER A 792 47.31 19.22 -5.16
CA SER A 792 47.41 20.56 -4.57
C SER A 792 48.28 20.60 -3.31
N SER A 793 47.71 20.72 -2.11
CA SER A 793 48.46 20.80 -0.85
C SER A 793 47.71 20.18 0.34
N PRO A 794 48.43 19.67 1.36
CA PRO A 794 47.81 19.22 2.62
C PRO A 794 47.05 20.34 3.36
N GLU A 795 47.46 21.60 3.17
CA GLU A 795 46.79 22.77 3.76
C GLU A 795 45.40 22.99 3.14
N LEU A 796 45.27 22.85 1.81
CA LEU A 796 43.98 22.92 1.13
C LEU A 796 43.07 21.74 1.51
N LEU A 797 43.64 20.53 1.64
CA LEU A 797 42.91 19.35 2.12
C LEU A 797 42.38 19.55 3.55
N GLY A 798 43.22 20.04 4.47
CA GLY A 798 42.82 20.36 5.83
C GLY A 798 41.74 21.44 5.88
N ARG A 799 41.88 22.51 5.11
CA ARG A 799 40.86 23.58 5.00
C ARG A 799 39.52 23.04 4.48
N LEU A 800 39.54 22.29 3.38
CA LEU A 800 38.34 21.66 2.80
C LEU A 800 37.61 20.79 3.84
N LEU A 801 38.34 19.89 4.51
CA LEU A 801 37.75 18.93 5.44
C LEU A 801 37.23 19.60 6.71
N VAL A 802 37.98 20.51 7.34
CA VAL A 802 37.52 21.25 8.52
C VAL A 802 36.30 22.09 8.19
N SER A 803 36.35 22.91 7.12
CA SER A 803 35.21 23.74 6.72
C SER A 803 34.00 22.91 6.29
N ALA A 804 34.16 21.69 5.78
CA ALA A 804 33.05 20.77 5.54
C ALA A 804 32.46 20.23 6.85
N MET A 805 33.29 19.78 7.80
CA MET A 805 32.86 19.28 9.11
C MET A 805 32.07 20.34 9.87
N ASP A 806 32.63 21.55 10.00
CA ASP A 806 32.00 22.68 10.69
C ASP A 806 30.59 22.95 10.16
N ARG A 807 30.42 22.94 8.83
CA ARG A 807 29.14 23.18 8.16
C ARG A 807 28.14 22.03 8.30
N ILE A 808 28.57 20.78 8.39
CA ILE A 808 27.67 19.65 8.65
C ILE A 808 27.20 19.71 10.11
N ASN A 809 28.10 19.98 11.06
CA ASN A 809 27.76 20.20 12.47
C ASN A 809 26.74 21.34 12.61
N ASP A 810 26.98 22.47 11.94
CA ASP A 810 26.09 23.64 11.92
C ASP A 810 24.66 23.30 11.44
N VAL A 811 24.51 22.36 10.49
CA VAL A 811 23.20 21.88 9.99
C VAL A 811 22.57 20.86 10.95
N VAL A 812 23.34 19.93 11.50
CA VAL A 812 22.89 18.91 12.47
C VAL A 812 22.42 19.57 13.77
N GLU A 813 23.15 20.57 14.31
CA GLU A 813 22.75 21.32 15.51
C GLU A 813 21.45 22.10 15.30
N ARG A 814 21.22 22.67 14.12
CA ARG A 814 19.97 23.37 13.79
C ARG A 814 18.78 22.43 13.60
N SER A 815 19.05 21.16 13.30
CA SER A 815 18.06 20.16 12.84
C SER A 815 17.91 18.98 13.81
N GLN A 816 18.25 19.15 15.09
CA GLN A 816 18.21 18.11 16.15
C GLN A 816 16.87 17.38 16.32
N TRP A 817 15.76 17.92 15.78
CA TRP A 817 14.41 17.38 15.86
C TRP A 817 13.82 16.97 14.49
N ASP A 818 14.63 16.99 13.44
CA ASP A 818 14.25 16.59 12.08
C ASP A 818 15.00 15.30 11.69
N MET A 819 14.30 14.19 11.83
CA MET A 819 14.79 12.86 11.47
C MET A 819 15.19 12.75 9.99
N THR A 820 14.65 13.57 9.08
CA THR A 820 14.95 13.50 7.64
C THR A 820 16.32 14.09 7.34
N ILE A 821 16.61 15.29 7.88
CA ILE A 821 17.92 15.93 7.74
C ILE A 821 19.00 15.09 8.45
N LEU A 822 18.69 14.56 9.64
CA LEU A 822 19.61 13.68 10.37
C LEU A 822 19.89 12.37 9.62
N ALA A 823 18.88 11.71 9.04
CA ALA A 823 19.08 10.48 8.25
C ALA A 823 19.84 10.75 6.94
N PHE A 824 19.56 11.87 6.26
CA PHE A 824 20.28 12.31 5.07
C PHE A 824 21.77 12.53 5.35
N TRP A 825 22.11 13.25 6.42
CA TRP A 825 23.52 13.45 6.82
C TRP A 825 24.17 12.20 7.38
N LEU A 826 23.44 11.33 8.07
CA LEU A 826 23.93 10.03 8.54
C LEU A 826 24.36 9.11 7.37
N SER A 827 23.57 9.03 6.30
CA SER A 827 23.97 8.28 5.09
C SER A 827 25.17 8.93 4.39
N ASN A 828 25.15 10.25 4.16
CA ASN A 828 26.27 10.95 3.52
C ASN A 828 27.58 10.86 4.33
N ALA A 829 27.52 10.97 5.67
CA ALA A 829 28.67 10.85 6.55
C ALA A 829 29.24 9.43 6.60
N THR A 830 28.39 8.41 6.71
CA THR A 830 28.85 7.00 6.70
C THR A 830 29.44 6.59 5.35
N LEU A 831 28.90 7.12 4.24
CA LEU A 831 29.46 6.91 2.90
C LEU A 831 30.77 7.67 2.68
N LEU A 832 30.89 8.92 3.14
CA LEU A 832 32.16 9.67 3.11
C LEU A 832 33.23 8.97 3.95
N LEU A 833 32.88 8.42 5.12
CA LEU A 833 33.76 7.61 5.96
C LEU A 833 34.20 6.31 5.26
N HIS A 834 33.33 5.71 4.44
CA HIS A 834 33.69 4.57 3.59
C HIS A 834 34.70 4.96 2.51
N TYR A 835 34.42 6.03 1.73
CA TYR A 835 35.31 6.47 0.65
C TYR A 835 36.71 6.83 1.16
N LEU A 836 36.80 7.59 2.26
CA LEU A 836 38.07 7.96 2.89
C LEU A 836 38.87 6.76 3.41
N LYS A 837 38.21 5.64 3.73
CA LYS A 837 38.85 4.38 4.14
C LYS A 837 39.17 3.43 2.99
N LYS A 838 38.65 3.69 1.78
CA LYS A 838 38.82 2.85 0.58
C LYS A 838 39.91 3.38 -0.36
N ASP A 839 40.12 4.70 -0.41
CA ASP A 839 41.20 5.32 -1.18
C ASP A 839 42.57 5.17 -0.46
N ALA A 840 43.57 4.70 -1.20
CA ALA A 840 44.85 4.29 -0.64
C ALA A 840 45.73 5.44 -0.10
N GLY A 841 45.53 6.69 -0.54
CA GLY A 841 46.27 7.85 -0.03
C GLY A 841 45.52 8.59 1.07
N LEU A 842 44.21 8.78 0.88
CA LEU A 842 43.37 9.50 1.83
C LEU A 842 43.20 8.76 3.16
N VAL A 843 43.27 7.43 3.19
CA VAL A 843 43.08 6.65 4.43
C VAL A 843 44.12 6.98 5.51
N GLU A 844 45.38 7.21 5.15
CA GLU A 844 46.42 7.66 6.10
C GLU A 844 46.32 9.17 6.37
N ALA A 845 46.10 9.97 5.32
CA ALA A 845 46.11 11.42 5.39
C ALA A 845 44.92 12.05 6.14
N THR A 846 43.82 11.32 6.33
CA THR A 846 42.57 11.85 6.91
C THR A 846 42.18 11.19 8.25
N THR A 847 43.10 10.49 8.91
CA THR A 847 42.83 9.71 10.14
C THR A 847 42.14 10.50 11.26
N GLU A 848 42.54 11.75 11.54
CA GLU A 848 41.88 12.61 12.54
C GLU A 848 40.46 13.00 12.11
N PHE A 849 40.25 13.33 10.83
CA PHE A 849 38.93 13.63 10.29
C PHE A 849 37.99 12.42 10.30
N GLN A 850 38.51 11.21 10.03
CA GLN A 850 37.75 9.97 10.14
C GLN A 850 37.29 9.68 11.59
N ALA A 851 38.04 10.14 12.59
CA ALA A 851 37.64 10.03 14.00
C ALA A 851 36.52 11.03 14.33
N HIS A 852 36.66 12.31 14.00
CA HIS A 852 35.60 13.30 14.21
C HIS A 852 34.30 12.95 13.43
N LEU A 853 34.43 12.41 12.22
CA LEU A 853 33.29 11.94 11.43
C LEU A 853 32.59 10.73 12.07
N ALA A 854 33.36 9.83 12.70
CA ALA A 854 32.82 8.70 13.47
C ALA A 854 32.09 9.16 14.74
N GLU A 855 32.58 10.21 15.42
CA GLU A 855 31.93 10.83 16.57
C GLU A 855 30.61 11.51 16.16
N LEU A 856 30.62 12.31 15.08
CA LEU A 856 29.43 12.94 14.53
C LEU A 856 28.35 11.93 14.09
N ILE A 857 28.75 10.79 13.51
CA ILE A 857 27.82 9.69 13.17
C ILE A 857 27.13 9.13 14.42
N ASN A 858 27.87 8.99 15.53
CA ASN A 858 27.31 8.58 16.82
C ASN A 858 26.37 9.66 17.41
N GLU A 859 26.69 10.95 17.27
CA GLU A 859 25.80 12.03 17.71
C GLU A 859 24.49 12.08 16.90
N MET A 860 24.55 11.95 15.57
CA MET A 860 23.35 11.86 14.73
C MET A 860 22.50 10.63 15.07
N PHE A 861 23.11 9.48 15.38
CA PHE A 861 22.41 8.29 15.88
C PHE A 861 21.64 8.59 17.18
N ILE A 862 22.27 9.26 18.14
CA ILE A 862 21.64 9.67 19.41
C ILE A 862 20.49 10.66 19.17
N LEU A 863 20.63 11.61 18.23
CA LEU A 863 19.58 12.58 17.91
C LEU A 863 18.35 11.92 17.24
N ILE A 864 18.56 11.00 16.29
CA ILE A 864 17.48 10.25 15.64
C ILE A 864 16.69 9.42 16.66
N VAL A 865 17.39 8.72 17.56
CA VAL A 865 16.78 7.98 18.67
C VAL A 865 15.91 8.92 19.53
N ARG A 866 16.47 10.05 19.99
CA ARG A 866 15.76 11.00 20.84
C ARG A 866 14.51 11.60 20.20
N ASP A 867 14.53 11.87 18.89
CA ASP A 867 13.32 12.36 18.21
C ASP A 867 12.24 11.28 18.09
N ALA A 868 12.63 10.03 17.78
CA ALA A 868 11.70 8.91 17.78
C ALA A 868 11.09 8.66 19.17
N GLU A 869 11.89 8.63 20.23
CA GLU A 869 11.45 8.53 21.64
C GLU A 869 10.45 9.67 21.98
N ARG A 870 10.78 10.92 21.64
CA ARG A 870 9.92 12.12 21.81
C ARG A 870 8.58 12.02 21.08
N ARG A 871 8.51 11.31 19.94
CA ARG A 871 7.27 11.09 19.19
C ARG A 871 6.46 9.94 19.78
N LEU A 872 7.11 8.84 20.15
CA LEU A 872 6.49 7.66 20.77
C LEU A 872 5.86 7.98 22.14
N ASP A 873 6.54 8.77 22.97
CA ASP A 873 6.07 9.16 24.32
C ASP A 873 4.65 9.74 24.32
N LYS A 874 4.38 10.67 23.39
CA LYS A 874 3.10 11.37 23.24
C LYS A 874 1.90 10.44 23.04
N VAL A 875 2.12 9.21 22.55
CA VAL A 875 1.06 8.23 22.28
C VAL A 875 1.10 7.00 23.20
N LEU A 876 2.24 6.73 23.87
CA LEU A 876 2.52 5.45 24.53
C LEU A 876 1.46 5.06 25.57
N ASP A 877 1.07 5.97 26.46
CA ASP A 877 0.08 5.70 27.52
C ASP A 877 -1.30 5.36 26.94
N ALA A 878 -1.80 6.22 26.05
CA ALA A 878 -3.12 6.08 25.47
C ALA A 878 -3.20 4.87 24.51
N ALA A 879 -2.10 4.51 23.87
CA ALA A 879 -2.00 3.38 22.94
C ALA A 879 -1.75 2.03 23.63
N MET A 880 -0.93 1.98 24.69
CA MET A 880 -0.47 0.71 25.29
C MET A 880 -1.08 0.41 26.66
N LEU A 881 -1.27 1.43 27.51
CA LEU A 881 -1.72 1.26 28.90
C LEU A 881 -3.24 1.40 29.03
N ASP A 882 -3.85 2.39 28.35
CA ASP A 882 -5.29 2.67 28.43
C ASP A 882 -6.12 2.15 27.25
N HIS A 883 -5.50 1.67 26.16
CA HIS A 883 -6.25 1.12 25.02
C HIS A 883 -6.92 -0.22 25.36
N GLU A 884 -8.25 -0.24 25.43
CA GLU A 884 -9.06 -1.41 25.80
C GLU A 884 -9.50 -2.20 24.56
N THR A 885 -8.91 -3.39 24.40
CA THR A 885 -9.15 -4.32 23.29
C THR A 885 -10.34 -5.26 23.49
N ILE A 886 -10.84 -5.41 24.73
CA ILE A 886 -11.96 -6.32 25.08
C ILE A 886 -13.17 -5.50 25.55
N PRO A 887 -14.27 -5.44 24.77
CA PRO A 887 -15.49 -4.76 25.20
C PRO A 887 -16.09 -5.37 26.47
N GLY A 888 -16.42 -4.51 27.45
CA GLY A 888 -17.04 -4.92 28.72
C GLY A 888 -16.12 -4.84 29.94
N PHE A 889 -14.86 -4.45 29.79
CA PHE A 889 -13.92 -4.25 30.91
C PHE A 889 -14.12 -2.90 31.64
N GLU A 890 -15.02 -2.03 31.14
CA GLU A 890 -15.29 -0.69 31.70
C GLU A 890 -15.90 -0.71 33.14
N ASP A 891 -16.57 -1.80 33.53
CA ASP A 891 -17.36 -1.92 34.79
C ASP A 891 -16.69 -2.74 35.92
N ILE A 892 -15.36 -2.94 35.87
CA ILE A 892 -14.64 -3.74 36.87
C ILE A 892 -14.71 -3.07 38.26
N THR A 893 -15.19 -3.82 39.24
CA THR A 893 -15.25 -3.37 40.65
C THR A 893 -14.14 -4.01 41.48
N PHE A 894 -13.56 -3.20 42.39
CA PHE A 894 -12.43 -3.59 43.23
C PHE A 894 -12.86 -3.70 44.69
N GLN A 895 -12.24 -4.60 45.46
CA GLN A 895 -12.78 -5.07 46.75
C GLN A 895 -13.01 -3.96 47.80
N ASN A 896 -12.31 -2.82 47.68
CA ASN A 896 -12.39 -1.70 48.62
C ASN A 896 -13.25 -0.51 48.12
N GLU A 897 -13.87 -0.57 46.93
CA GLU A 897 -14.70 0.53 46.41
C GLU A 897 -16.17 0.47 46.88
N TRP A 898 -16.44 0.92 48.10
CA TRP A 898 -17.80 1.02 48.64
C TRP A 898 -18.61 2.20 48.06
N LYS A 899 -19.02 2.09 46.79
CA LYS A 899 -19.86 3.09 46.07
C LYS A 899 -21.34 3.02 46.48
N LEU A 900 -21.65 3.33 47.74
CA LEU A 900 -23.00 3.18 48.33
C LEU A 900 -24.14 3.94 47.62
N PHE A 901 -23.83 4.99 46.85
CA PHE A 901 -24.81 5.89 46.22
C PHE A 901 -24.59 6.16 44.72
N LYS A 902 -23.95 5.24 43.97
CA LYS A 902 -24.08 5.24 42.50
C LYS A 902 -25.09 4.18 42.06
N ARG A 903 -26.25 4.65 41.59
CA ARG A 903 -27.30 3.83 40.94
C ARG A 903 -26.64 2.99 39.85
N LYS A 904 -26.83 1.66 39.86
CA LYS A 904 -26.32 0.78 38.79
C LYS A 904 -26.73 1.34 37.44
N THR A 905 -25.75 1.73 36.63
CA THR A 905 -25.94 1.85 35.18
C THR A 905 -26.22 0.42 34.71
N THR A 906 -27.47 0.12 34.38
CA THR A 906 -27.79 -1.16 33.75
C THR A 906 -27.16 -1.14 32.36
N VAL A 907 -26.05 -1.86 32.21
CA VAL A 907 -25.49 -2.19 30.90
C VAL A 907 -26.62 -2.84 30.10
N ARG A 908 -27.13 -2.10 29.12
CA ARG A 908 -28.08 -2.60 28.15
C ARG A 908 -27.24 -3.44 27.21
N GLU A 909 -27.27 -4.77 27.38
CA GLU A 909 -26.56 -5.71 26.51
C GLU A 909 -26.78 -5.29 25.06
N GLU A 910 -25.69 -4.96 24.37
CA GLU A 910 -25.79 -4.57 22.97
C GLU A 910 -26.20 -5.83 22.19
N PRO A 911 -27.29 -5.77 21.39
CA PRO A 911 -27.74 -6.95 20.66
C PRO A 911 -26.60 -7.47 19.77
N PRO A 912 -26.45 -8.80 19.60
CA PRO A 912 -25.26 -9.40 19.00
C PRO A 912 -24.93 -8.84 17.61
N GLU A 913 -25.95 -8.38 16.87
CA GLU A 913 -25.86 -7.63 15.61
C GLU A 913 -24.88 -6.44 15.65
N LYS A 914 -24.81 -5.70 16.78
CA LYS A 914 -23.88 -4.58 16.93
C LYS A 914 -22.42 -5.02 17.02
N ARG A 915 -22.15 -6.24 17.49
CA ARG A 915 -20.79 -6.78 17.67
C ARG A 915 -20.08 -7.06 16.35
N PHE A 916 -20.83 -7.08 15.23
CA PHE A 916 -20.33 -7.26 13.88
C PHE A 916 -20.33 -5.96 13.04
N ARG A 917 -20.74 -4.82 13.59
CA ARG A 917 -20.56 -3.52 12.91
C ARG A 917 -19.11 -3.04 13.04
N PRO A 918 -18.54 -2.40 12.00
CA PRO A 918 -17.24 -1.73 12.13
C PRO A 918 -17.28 -0.71 13.27
N PRO A 919 -16.18 -0.55 14.05
CA PRO A 919 -16.13 0.45 15.11
C PRO A 919 -16.31 1.86 14.52
N SER A 920 -17.11 2.69 15.19
CA SER A 920 -17.44 4.05 14.72
C SER A 920 -16.19 4.93 14.57
N PRO A 921 -16.22 5.99 13.75
CA PRO A 921 -15.05 6.85 13.53
C PRO A 921 -14.43 7.38 14.83
N LYS A 922 -15.25 7.75 15.83
CA LYS A 922 -14.81 8.17 17.17
C LYS A 922 -14.13 7.06 17.99
N ARG A 923 -14.48 5.78 17.77
CA ARG A 923 -13.75 4.64 18.36
C ARG A 923 -12.46 4.33 17.59
N ARG A 924 -12.46 4.47 16.25
CA ARG A 924 -11.25 4.29 15.40
C ARG A 924 -10.18 5.37 15.63
N ALA A 925 -10.61 6.58 16.00
CA ALA A 925 -9.74 7.73 16.27
C ALA A 925 -9.16 7.76 17.69
N LYS A 926 -9.50 6.81 18.57
CA LYS A 926 -8.76 6.63 19.84
C LYS A 926 -7.35 6.11 19.51
N PRO A 927 -6.30 6.56 20.22
CA PRO A 927 -4.99 5.93 20.18
C PRO A 927 -5.09 4.43 20.48
N ALA A 928 -4.26 3.65 19.80
CA ALA A 928 -4.21 2.20 19.87
C ALA A 928 -2.77 1.71 19.61
N PRO A 929 -2.40 0.45 19.91
CA PRO A 929 -1.04 -0.06 19.71
C PRO A 929 -0.52 0.14 18.27
N ARG A 930 -1.44 0.16 17.29
CA ARG A 930 -1.16 0.49 15.88
C ARG A 930 -0.47 1.84 15.66
N ASN A 931 -0.66 2.82 16.55
CA ASN A 931 0.01 4.12 16.46
C ASN A 931 1.49 4.03 16.87
N VAL A 932 1.81 3.17 17.84
CA VAL A 932 3.20 2.92 18.26
C VAL A 932 3.94 2.15 17.16
N THR A 933 3.31 1.12 16.59
CA THR A 933 3.90 0.39 15.46
C THR A 933 3.99 1.23 14.19
N SER A 934 3.04 2.13 13.93
CA SER A 934 3.12 3.10 12.82
C SER A 934 4.36 4.01 12.95
N LEU A 935 4.58 4.62 14.12
CA LEU A 935 5.78 5.46 14.37
C LEU A 935 7.09 4.66 14.26
N LEU A 936 7.12 3.40 14.70
CA LEU A 936 8.28 2.52 14.51
C LEU A 936 8.53 2.18 13.04
N SER A 937 7.49 1.81 12.28
CA SER A 937 7.57 1.66 10.82
C SER A 937 8.03 2.94 10.14
N SER A 938 7.58 4.10 10.62
CA SER A 938 7.90 5.40 10.02
C SER A 938 9.36 5.77 10.19
N SER A 939 9.89 5.56 11.40
CA SER A 939 11.31 5.81 11.70
C SER A 939 12.21 4.89 10.88
N LEU A 940 11.82 3.62 10.74
CA LEU A 940 12.47 2.64 9.88
C LEU A 940 12.39 3.01 8.39
N PHE A 941 11.25 3.52 7.92
CA PHE A 941 11.07 4.00 6.55
C PHE A 941 11.99 5.18 6.21
N VAL A 942 12.11 6.19 7.08
CA VAL A 942 13.00 7.34 6.81
C VAL A 942 14.48 6.92 6.77
N LEU A 943 14.88 5.96 7.61
CA LEU A 943 16.23 5.38 7.55
C LEU A 943 16.47 4.60 6.25
N ASP A 944 15.48 3.85 5.76
CA ASP A 944 15.56 3.17 4.46
C ASP A 944 15.58 4.14 3.27
N LEU A 945 14.74 5.18 3.30
CA LEU A 945 14.60 6.15 2.21
C LEU A 945 15.92 6.88 1.92
N TYR A 946 16.67 7.19 2.98
CA TYR A 946 17.98 7.82 2.85
C TYR A 946 19.14 6.82 2.70
N ASP A 947 18.88 5.53 2.41
CA ASP A 947 19.88 4.44 2.39
C ASP A 947 20.83 4.50 3.62
N VAL A 948 20.29 4.49 4.85
CA VAL A 948 21.11 4.38 6.07
C VAL A 948 21.52 2.93 6.30
N HIS A 949 22.81 2.71 6.60
CA HIS A 949 23.40 1.38 6.71
C HIS A 949 22.66 0.47 7.69
N SER A 950 22.31 -0.75 7.23
CA SER A 950 21.54 -1.79 7.94
C SER A 950 21.93 -1.98 9.42
N VAL A 951 23.22 -2.11 9.70
CA VAL A 951 23.82 -2.25 11.06
C VAL A 951 23.42 -1.10 12.00
N ILE A 952 23.35 0.14 11.49
CA ILE A 952 22.91 1.31 12.29
C ILE A 952 21.39 1.28 12.46
N THR A 953 20.64 1.02 11.40
CA THR A 953 19.17 0.90 11.43
C THR A 953 18.69 -0.18 12.41
N ALA A 954 19.38 -1.33 12.48
CA ALA A 954 19.10 -2.38 13.45
C ALA A 954 19.36 -1.95 14.90
N GLN A 955 20.42 -1.14 15.14
CA GLN A 955 20.71 -0.57 16.46
C GLN A 955 19.67 0.46 16.88
N VAL A 956 19.19 1.33 15.97
CA VAL A 956 18.10 2.28 16.25
C VAL A 956 16.85 1.52 16.70
N VAL A 957 16.42 0.50 15.94
CA VAL A 957 15.23 -0.30 16.31
C VAL A 957 15.43 -1.03 17.64
N SER A 958 16.63 -1.57 17.92
CA SER A 958 16.95 -2.20 19.21
C SER A 958 16.88 -1.21 20.37
N GLN A 959 17.38 0.02 20.21
CA GLN A 959 17.30 1.09 21.21
C GLN A 959 15.85 1.52 21.46
N LEU A 960 15.03 1.71 20.42
CA LEU A 960 13.62 2.09 20.58
C LEU A 960 12.81 0.98 21.26
N LEU A 961 13.08 -0.30 20.95
CA LEU A 961 12.47 -1.44 21.66
C LEU A 961 12.93 -1.54 23.12
N TYR A 962 14.17 -1.15 23.43
CA TYR A 962 14.66 -1.02 24.80
C TYR A 962 13.91 0.10 25.56
N TRP A 963 13.85 1.29 24.99
CA TRP A 963 13.18 2.45 25.58
C TRP A 963 11.68 2.18 25.82
N ILE A 964 10.95 1.64 24.83
CA ILE A 964 9.55 1.23 24.99
C ILE A 964 9.41 0.19 26.11
N GLY A 965 10.33 -0.78 26.19
CA GLY A 965 10.34 -1.79 27.23
C GLY A 965 10.50 -1.19 28.64
N ALA A 966 11.47 -0.28 28.80
CA ALA A 966 11.76 0.41 30.06
C ALA A 966 10.61 1.33 30.50
N GLU A 967 10.09 2.16 29.60
CA GLU A 967 9.01 3.10 29.92
C GLU A 967 7.69 2.40 30.25
N LEU A 968 7.30 1.37 29.49
CA LEU A 968 6.12 0.58 29.84
C LEU A 968 6.29 -0.09 31.22
N PHE A 969 7.48 -0.63 31.52
CA PHE A 969 7.76 -1.20 32.84
C PHE A 969 7.60 -0.16 33.96
N ASN A 970 8.21 1.01 33.78
CA ASN A 970 8.21 2.09 34.77
C ASN A 970 6.81 2.61 35.05
N ARG A 971 6.01 2.88 34.00
CA ARG A 971 4.65 3.41 34.12
C ARG A 971 3.68 2.42 34.77
N ILE A 972 3.86 1.11 34.54
CA ILE A 972 3.10 0.05 35.22
C ILE A 972 3.51 -0.05 36.70
N MET A 973 4.81 0.04 37.01
CA MET A 973 5.34 -0.06 38.38
C MET A 973 5.02 1.14 39.27
N ALA A 974 4.99 2.35 38.68
CA ALA A 974 4.65 3.58 39.38
C ALA A 974 3.15 3.68 39.66
N ASN A 975 2.30 3.40 38.67
CA ASN A 975 0.87 3.67 38.80
C ASN A 975 0.05 2.42 39.17
N ARG A 976 -0.37 2.36 40.45
CA ARG A 976 -1.26 1.32 41.02
C ARG A 976 -2.57 1.07 40.25
N LYS A 977 -2.99 1.97 39.35
CA LYS A 977 -4.08 1.76 38.37
C LYS A 977 -3.86 0.53 37.49
N TYR A 978 -2.62 0.23 37.12
CA TYR A 978 -2.27 -0.85 36.18
C TYR A 978 -1.92 -2.17 36.90
N LEU A 979 -1.72 -2.16 38.22
CA LEU A 979 -1.40 -3.33 39.05
C LEU A 979 -2.66 -4.15 39.40
N ALA A 980 -3.39 -4.59 38.37
CA ALA A 980 -4.58 -5.45 38.47
C ALA A 980 -4.58 -6.49 37.34
N ARG A 981 -5.13 -7.69 37.57
CA ARG A 981 -5.15 -8.81 36.62
C ARG A 981 -5.70 -8.43 35.24
N THR A 982 -6.86 -7.78 35.21
CA THR A 982 -7.54 -7.38 33.96
C THR A 982 -6.73 -6.38 33.15
N LYS A 983 -6.16 -5.36 33.80
CA LYS A 983 -5.24 -4.41 33.17
C LYS A 983 -3.95 -5.09 32.72
N ALA A 984 -3.44 -6.07 33.48
CA ALA A 984 -2.29 -6.86 33.07
C ALA A 984 -2.54 -7.72 31.81
N MET A 985 -3.73 -8.31 31.68
CA MET A 985 -4.16 -9.02 30.46
C MET A 985 -4.29 -8.07 29.26
N GLN A 986 -4.94 -6.92 29.46
CA GLN A 986 -5.10 -5.87 28.43
C GLN A 986 -3.74 -5.41 27.89
N ILE A 987 -2.84 -5.00 28.77
CA ILE A 987 -1.51 -4.48 28.39
C ILE A 987 -0.68 -5.60 27.74
N ARG A 988 -0.81 -6.87 28.18
CA ARG A 988 -0.11 -7.99 27.54
C ARG A 988 -0.56 -8.19 26.09
N MET A 989 -1.85 -8.01 25.80
CA MET A 989 -2.41 -8.12 24.44
C MET A 989 -2.08 -6.91 23.55
N ASN A 990 -1.88 -5.74 24.16
CA ASN A 990 -1.31 -4.57 23.47
C ASN A 990 0.17 -4.80 23.12
N ILE A 991 0.96 -5.38 24.03
CA ILE A 991 2.39 -5.70 23.81
C ILE A 991 2.59 -6.78 22.73
N SER A 992 1.68 -7.76 22.56
CA SER A 992 1.80 -8.73 21.47
C SER A 992 1.75 -8.07 20.08
N ILE A 993 1.10 -6.91 19.92
CA ILE A 993 1.12 -6.17 18.65
C ILE A 993 2.52 -5.61 18.34
N LEU A 994 3.34 -5.31 19.35
CA LEU A 994 4.76 -4.95 19.18
C LEU A 994 5.62 -6.18 18.85
N GLU A 995 5.36 -7.33 19.49
CA GLU A 995 6.03 -8.60 19.17
C GLU A 995 5.70 -9.03 17.72
N ASP A 996 4.46 -8.84 17.28
CA ASP A 996 4.00 -9.14 15.92
C ASP A 996 4.60 -8.19 14.88
N TRP A 997 4.66 -6.88 15.17
CA TRP A 997 5.38 -5.91 14.33
C TRP A 997 6.86 -6.27 14.20
N ALA A 998 7.50 -6.71 15.29
CA ALA A 998 8.90 -7.15 15.25
C ALA A 998 9.09 -8.45 14.45
N ARG A 999 8.08 -9.35 14.41
CA ARG A 999 8.07 -10.54 13.53
C ARG A 999 7.93 -10.16 12.05
N THR A 1000 7.05 -9.22 11.71
CA THR A 1000 6.88 -8.74 10.34
C THR A 1000 8.10 -7.96 9.85
N ASN A 1001 8.73 -7.17 10.72
CA ASN A 1001 9.93 -6.37 10.42
C ASN A 1001 11.21 -7.04 10.93
N ASN A 1002 11.31 -8.38 10.84
CA ASN A 1002 12.42 -9.13 11.40
C ASN A 1002 13.71 -8.97 10.57
N ARG A 1003 14.44 -7.88 10.83
CA ARG A 1003 15.75 -7.61 10.23
C ARG A 1003 16.85 -8.30 11.02
N GLN A 1004 17.97 -8.53 10.34
CA GLN A 1004 19.20 -9.07 10.90
C GLN A 1004 20.37 -8.21 10.42
N ALA A 1005 21.38 -8.01 11.27
CA ALA A 1005 22.62 -7.38 10.86
C ALA A 1005 23.47 -8.43 10.12
N GLU A 1006 23.80 -8.15 8.87
CA GLU A 1006 24.78 -8.93 8.11
C GLU A 1006 26.17 -8.38 8.41
N HIS A 1007 27.02 -9.19 9.05
CA HIS A 1007 28.42 -8.88 9.27
C HIS A 1007 29.32 -9.86 8.51
N TYR A 1008 30.37 -9.37 7.87
CA TYR A 1008 31.26 -10.22 7.07
C TYR A 1008 32.52 -10.62 7.85
N GLU A 1009 32.45 -11.74 8.57
CA GLU A 1009 33.53 -12.25 9.43
C GLU A 1009 34.12 -13.59 8.94
N GLY A 1010 35.38 -13.53 8.49
CA GLY A 1010 36.21 -14.71 8.26
C GLY A 1010 35.99 -15.44 6.92
N GLY A 1011 35.45 -14.75 5.91
CA GLY A 1011 35.20 -15.31 4.57
C GLY A 1011 33.78 -15.84 4.35
N GLU A 1012 32.89 -15.63 5.31
CA GLU A 1012 31.47 -15.97 5.24
C GLU A 1012 30.66 -14.76 5.73
N THR A 1013 29.50 -14.50 5.13
CA THR A 1013 28.47 -13.60 5.71
C THR A 1013 27.92 -14.27 6.97
N LYS A 1014 28.31 -13.76 8.15
CA LYS A 1014 27.85 -14.27 9.44
C LYS A 1014 26.84 -13.30 10.03
N SER A 1015 25.64 -13.82 10.25
CA SER A 1015 24.57 -13.13 10.95
C SER A 1015 24.90 -13.04 12.45
N SER A 1016 25.80 -12.12 12.82
CA SER A 1016 26.08 -11.77 14.21
C SER A 1016 25.24 -10.56 14.62
N GLY A 1017 25.07 -10.39 15.94
CA GLY A 1017 24.05 -9.48 16.48
C GLY A 1017 22.65 -10.12 16.53
N ASP A 1018 21.75 -9.48 17.27
CA ASP A 1018 20.39 -9.97 17.49
C ASP A 1018 19.45 -9.60 16.34
N THR A 1019 18.55 -10.51 15.97
CA THR A 1019 17.43 -10.17 15.10
C THR A 1019 16.45 -9.21 15.77
N THR A 1020 15.64 -8.49 15.00
CA THR A 1020 14.60 -7.58 15.56
C THR A 1020 13.64 -8.32 16.49
N THR A 1021 13.28 -9.58 16.21
CA THR A 1021 12.46 -10.40 17.12
C THR A 1021 13.18 -10.78 18.41
N GLU A 1022 14.48 -11.05 18.39
CA GLU A 1022 15.26 -11.34 19.59
C GLU A 1022 15.50 -10.09 20.44
N ALA A 1023 15.72 -8.94 19.81
CA ALA A 1023 15.78 -7.64 20.48
C ALA A 1023 14.44 -7.34 21.19
N ALA A 1024 13.30 -7.43 20.48
CA ALA A 1024 11.97 -7.27 21.07
C ALA A 1024 11.73 -8.25 22.23
N ARG A 1025 12.02 -9.55 22.02
CA ARG A 1025 11.89 -10.60 23.04
C ARG A 1025 12.74 -10.33 24.28
N ARG A 1026 13.96 -9.78 24.12
CA ARG A 1026 14.85 -9.46 25.25
C ARG A 1026 14.36 -8.23 26.01
N HIS A 1027 14.06 -7.16 25.29
CA HIS A 1027 13.81 -5.83 25.85
C HIS A 1027 12.41 -5.70 26.47
N LEU A 1028 11.40 -6.34 25.88
CA LEU A 1028 10.04 -6.36 26.43
C LEU A 1028 9.86 -7.39 27.57
N ALA A 1029 10.84 -8.28 27.79
CA ALA A 1029 10.74 -9.35 28.79
C ALA A 1029 10.48 -8.88 30.25
N PRO A 1030 11.05 -7.78 30.77
CA PRO A 1030 10.73 -7.30 32.12
C PRO A 1030 9.25 -6.96 32.27
N SER A 1031 8.69 -6.24 31.29
CA SER A 1031 7.28 -5.85 31.24
C SER A 1031 6.36 -7.07 31.07
N ILE A 1032 6.69 -7.98 30.15
CA ILE A 1032 5.94 -9.23 29.97
C ILE A 1032 5.93 -10.09 31.25
N GLN A 1033 7.08 -10.19 31.95
CA GLN A 1033 7.17 -10.93 33.21
C GLN A 1033 6.42 -10.24 34.36
N LEU A 1034 6.40 -8.91 34.42
CA LEU A 1034 5.59 -8.16 35.39
C LEU A 1034 4.09 -8.42 35.17
N LEU A 1035 3.65 -8.39 33.92
CA LEU A 1035 2.27 -8.67 33.54
C LEU A 1035 1.87 -10.13 33.79
N GLN A 1036 2.80 -11.07 33.61
CA GLN A 1036 2.61 -12.48 34.00
C GLN A 1036 2.45 -12.62 35.52
N TRP A 1037 3.35 -12.00 36.30
CA TRP A 1037 3.33 -12.02 37.77
C TRP A 1037 1.98 -11.55 38.35
N LEU A 1038 1.45 -10.43 37.85
CA LEU A 1038 0.16 -9.87 38.25
C LEU A 1038 -1.02 -10.82 37.97
N GLN A 1039 -0.99 -11.59 36.87
CA GLN A 1039 -2.06 -12.53 36.52
C GLN A 1039 -2.06 -13.78 37.42
N CYS A 1040 -0.87 -14.26 37.83
CA CYS A 1040 -0.70 -15.47 38.63
C CYS A 1040 -1.37 -15.41 40.02
N PHE A 1041 -1.61 -14.22 40.58
CA PHE A 1041 -2.20 -14.07 41.92
C PHE A 1041 -3.57 -14.74 42.02
N SER A 1042 -4.40 -14.59 40.99
CA SER A 1042 -5.73 -15.20 40.90
C SER A 1042 -5.73 -16.74 40.85
N SER A 1043 -4.62 -17.37 40.44
CA SER A 1043 -4.48 -18.82 40.30
C SER A 1043 -3.81 -19.52 41.50
N LEU A 1044 -3.16 -18.77 42.40
CA LEU A 1044 -2.40 -19.36 43.50
C LEU A 1044 -3.32 -19.80 44.65
N GLY A 1045 -3.24 -21.10 45.00
CA GLY A 1045 -3.91 -21.64 46.18
C GLY A 1045 -3.31 -21.11 47.49
N PRO A 1046 -4.07 -21.10 48.62
CA PRO A 1046 -3.60 -20.54 49.89
C PRO A 1046 -2.33 -21.21 50.45
N ASP A 1047 -2.14 -22.49 50.13
CA ASP A 1047 -1.03 -23.33 50.58
C ASP A 1047 -0.14 -23.83 49.43
N ASP A 1048 -0.36 -23.35 48.19
CA ASP A 1048 0.38 -23.77 46.99
C ASP A 1048 1.71 -23.01 46.84
N LEU A 1049 2.67 -23.40 47.69
CA LEU A 1049 4.03 -22.86 47.66
C LEU A 1049 4.85 -23.38 46.47
N GLU A 1050 4.50 -24.56 45.94
CA GLU A 1050 5.24 -25.20 44.85
C GLU A 1050 4.99 -24.52 43.50
N ALA A 1051 3.72 -24.23 43.17
CA ALA A 1051 3.41 -23.42 41.99
C ALA A 1051 3.98 -21.99 42.09
N LEU A 1052 4.01 -21.39 43.29
CA LEU A 1052 4.68 -20.10 43.50
C LEU A 1052 6.18 -20.17 43.19
N VAL A 1053 6.88 -21.19 43.69
CA VAL A 1053 8.31 -21.40 43.44
C VAL A 1053 8.58 -21.66 41.97
N GLY A 1054 7.78 -22.51 41.31
CA GLY A 1054 7.87 -22.75 39.87
C GLY A 1054 7.67 -21.48 39.04
N THR A 1055 6.70 -20.64 39.40
CA THR A 1055 6.45 -19.34 38.76
C THR A 1055 7.66 -18.41 38.94
N LEU A 1056 8.17 -18.26 40.17
CA LEU A 1056 9.31 -17.39 40.46
C LEU A 1056 10.61 -17.83 39.76
N GLN A 1057 10.78 -19.13 39.46
CA GLN A 1057 11.91 -19.63 38.66
C GLN A 1057 11.82 -19.24 37.17
N GLN A 1058 10.64 -18.90 36.65
CA GLN A 1058 10.44 -18.42 35.28
C GLN A 1058 10.70 -16.90 35.16
N LEU A 1059 10.38 -16.13 36.20
CA LEU A 1059 10.45 -14.65 36.25
C LEU A 1059 11.89 -14.10 36.42
N LYS A 1060 12.83 -14.60 35.61
CA LYS A 1060 14.28 -14.37 35.71
C LYS A 1060 14.77 -12.94 35.43
N ARG A 1061 13.91 -12.04 34.92
CA ARG A 1061 14.25 -10.63 34.65
C ARG A 1061 13.82 -9.67 35.75
N LEU A 1062 12.96 -10.10 36.68
CA LEU A 1062 12.46 -9.27 37.76
C LEU A 1062 13.32 -9.41 39.02
N THR A 1063 13.54 -8.29 39.73
CA THR A 1063 14.19 -8.32 41.05
C THR A 1063 13.19 -8.70 42.15
N PRO A 1064 13.65 -9.32 43.26
CA PRO A 1064 12.81 -9.56 44.44
C PRO A 1064 12.20 -8.30 45.07
N GLN A 1065 12.75 -7.11 44.78
CA GLN A 1065 12.18 -5.84 45.25
C GLN A 1065 10.99 -5.42 44.38
N GLN A 1066 11.11 -5.48 43.05
CA GLN A 1066 10.01 -5.21 42.11
C GLN A 1066 8.85 -6.19 42.31
N LEU A 1067 9.14 -7.49 42.46
CA LEU A 1067 8.13 -8.53 42.73
C LEU A 1067 7.32 -8.24 44.00
N MET A 1068 7.98 -7.75 45.07
CA MET A 1068 7.35 -7.39 46.33
C MET A 1068 6.50 -6.11 46.20
N HIS A 1069 7.00 -5.09 45.50
CA HIS A 1069 6.26 -3.84 45.25
C HIS A 1069 4.96 -4.12 44.48
N ALA A 1070 5.05 -4.83 43.36
CA ALA A 1070 3.90 -5.21 42.55
C ALA A 1070 2.87 -6.08 43.30
N ALA A 1071 3.32 -6.93 44.24
CA ALA A 1071 2.43 -7.73 45.09
C ALA A 1071 1.83 -6.93 46.27
N THR A 1072 2.43 -5.80 46.65
CA THR A 1072 2.03 -4.96 47.79
C THR A 1072 1.02 -3.90 47.37
N HIS A 1073 1.23 -3.25 46.23
CA HIS A 1073 0.32 -2.27 45.62
C HIS A 1073 -0.69 -2.92 44.65
N TYR A 1074 -0.82 -4.26 44.67
CA TYR A 1074 -1.80 -4.98 43.87
C TYR A 1074 -3.24 -4.62 44.23
N ARG A 1075 -4.09 -4.43 43.22
CA ARG A 1075 -5.48 -4.01 43.38
C ARG A 1075 -6.46 -5.15 43.08
N PRO A 1076 -6.89 -5.94 44.09
CA PRO A 1076 -7.69 -7.13 43.84
C PRO A 1076 -9.13 -6.80 43.39
N GLU A 1077 -9.60 -7.59 42.43
CA GLU A 1077 -10.91 -7.46 41.80
C GLU A 1077 -12.01 -8.18 42.62
N VAL A 1078 -13.28 -7.76 42.52
CA VAL A 1078 -14.37 -8.38 43.28
C VAL A 1078 -14.57 -9.84 42.87
N GLY A 1079 -14.31 -10.76 43.80
CA GLY A 1079 -14.34 -12.22 43.59
C GLY A 1079 -12.95 -12.87 43.50
N GLU A 1080 -11.90 -12.07 43.33
CA GLU A 1080 -10.51 -12.55 43.33
C GLU A 1080 -10.00 -12.88 44.76
N LYS A 1081 -8.98 -13.74 44.85
CA LYS A 1081 -8.20 -13.94 46.08
C LYS A 1081 -6.83 -13.28 45.88
N GLY A 1082 -6.53 -12.27 46.70
CA GLY A 1082 -5.19 -11.68 46.74
C GLY A 1082 -4.14 -12.65 47.29
N LEU A 1083 -2.86 -12.33 47.05
CA LEU A 1083 -1.73 -13.21 47.35
C LEU A 1083 -1.74 -13.71 48.82
N PRO A 1084 -1.64 -15.02 49.09
CA PRO A 1084 -1.81 -15.55 50.43
C PRO A 1084 -0.66 -15.16 51.38
N LYS A 1085 -0.97 -15.10 52.68
CA LYS A 1085 -0.02 -14.67 53.73
C LYS A 1085 1.19 -15.61 53.90
N SER A 1086 1.12 -16.82 53.35
CA SER A 1086 2.21 -17.78 53.15
C SER A 1086 3.20 -17.25 52.10
N ALA A 1087 2.72 -16.98 50.89
CA ALA A 1087 3.48 -16.45 49.77
C ALA A 1087 4.14 -15.08 50.07
N LEU A 1088 3.42 -14.14 50.70
CA LEU A 1088 3.99 -12.84 51.09
C LEU A 1088 5.21 -13.00 52.03
N LYS A 1089 5.15 -13.93 53.00
CA LYS A 1089 6.28 -14.22 53.89
C LYS A 1089 7.46 -14.83 53.14
N TYR A 1090 7.21 -15.70 52.16
CA TYR A 1090 8.23 -16.30 51.32
C TYR A 1090 8.95 -15.25 50.45
N LEU A 1091 8.21 -14.34 49.79
CA LEU A 1091 8.77 -13.21 49.06
C LEU A 1091 9.60 -12.29 49.98
N THR A 1092 9.13 -12.07 51.22
CA THR A 1092 9.87 -11.28 52.22
C THR A 1092 11.20 -11.94 52.60
N ALA A 1093 11.23 -13.26 52.67
CA ALA A 1093 12.45 -14.01 52.94
C ALA A 1093 13.45 -13.90 51.77
N ILE A 1094 12.99 -14.07 50.52
CA ILE A 1094 13.83 -13.90 49.32
C ILE A 1094 14.38 -12.47 49.24
N GLN A 1095 13.55 -11.45 49.48
CA GLN A 1095 13.95 -10.04 49.46
C GLN A 1095 15.06 -9.76 50.50
N LYS A 1096 14.93 -10.30 51.73
CA LYS A 1096 15.95 -10.19 52.78
C LYS A 1096 17.23 -10.96 52.44
N GLU A 1097 17.13 -12.14 51.85
CA GLU A 1097 18.30 -12.91 51.40
C GLU A 1097 19.04 -12.21 50.26
N ALA A 1098 18.32 -11.60 49.32
CA ALA A 1098 18.88 -10.80 48.23
C ALA A 1098 19.58 -9.54 48.76
N ALA A 1099 18.99 -8.84 49.73
CA ALA A 1099 19.62 -7.72 50.42
C ALA A 1099 20.92 -8.15 51.13
N LEU A 1100 20.87 -9.21 51.94
CA LEU A 1100 22.06 -9.78 52.61
C LEU A 1100 23.15 -10.21 51.61
N LYS A 1101 22.78 -10.74 50.44
CA LYS A 1101 23.72 -11.04 49.34
C LYS A 1101 24.31 -9.78 48.71
N ARG A 1102 23.53 -8.70 48.54
CA ARG A 1102 23.98 -7.39 48.05
C ARG A 1102 24.96 -6.75 49.04
N ASP A 1103 24.63 -6.73 50.32
CA ASP A 1103 25.48 -6.18 51.38
C ASP A 1103 26.76 -7.00 51.58
N ARG A 1104 26.68 -8.33 51.49
CA ARG A 1104 27.86 -9.21 51.53
C ARG A 1104 28.76 -9.06 50.29
N ARG A 1105 28.22 -8.69 49.13
CA ARG A 1105 29.03 -8.27 47.96
C ARG A 1105 29.66 -6.90 48.20
N ARG A 1106 28.90 -5.92 48.72
CA ARG A 1106 29.36 -4.57 49.00
C ARG A 1106 30.48 -4.53 50.05
N SER A 1107 30.36 -5.29 51.15
CA SER A 1107 31.41 -5.40 52.17
C SER A 1107 32.64 -6.16 51.69
N ARG A 1108 32.49 -7.18 50.81
CA ARG A 1108 33.62 -7.85 50.16
C ARG A 1108 34.35 -6.97 49.14
N ALA A 1109 33.66 -5.98 48.54
CA ALA A 1109 34.29 -4.96 47.70
C ALA A 1109 34.93 -3.81 48.53
N ALA A 1110 34.42 -3.55 49.74
CA ALA A 1110 34.90 -2.49 50.63
C ALA A 1110 35.94 -2.95 51.69
N SER A 1111 36.47 -4.17 51.58
CA SER A 1111 37.51 -4.69 52.48
C SER A 1111 38.88 -4.67 51.80
N PRO A 1112 39.87 -3.88 52.28
CA PRO A 1112 41.24 -3.97 51.79
C PRO A 1112 41.88 -5.27 52.29
N MET A 1113 42.48 -6.06 51.40
CA MET A 1113 43.24 -7.25 51.83
C MET A 1113 44.62 -6.85 52.36
N PRO A 1114 45.10 -7.46 53.47
CA PRO A 1114 46.43 -7.20 54.00
C PRO A 1114 47.52 -7.83 53.14
N GLN A 1115 48.71 -7.22 53.13
CA GLN A 1115 49.93 -7.85 52.64
C GLN A 1115 50.50 -8.77 53.72
N GLU A 1116 50.93 -10.00 53.38
CA GLU A 1116 52.09 -10.59 54.06
C GLU A 1116 52.86 -11.64 53.24
N ALA A 1117 54.18 -11.55 53.33
CA ALA A 1117 55.23 -12.56 53.13
C ALA A 1117 55.09 -13.64 52.03
N THR A 1118 55.84 -13.47 50.92
CA THR A 1118 56.41 -14.60 50.15
C THR A 1118 57.93 -14.48 50.02
N THR A 1119 58.68 -15.31 50.75
CA THR A 1119 60.15 -15.48 50.62
C THR A 1119 60.56 -16.90 51.10
N PRO A 1120 61.77 -17.40 50.79
CA PRO A 1120 62.44 -17.36 49.49
C PRO A 1120 63.15 -18.70 49.14
N THR A 1121 63.53 -18.92 47.88
CA THR A 1121 64.84 -19.50 47.45
C THR A 1121 64.93 -19.48 45.91
N LYS A 1122 65.91 -18.77 45.30
CA LYS A 1122 67.28 -19.19 44.91
C LYS A 1122 67.35 -20.15 43.70
N ALA A 1123 68.33 -20.10 42.79
CA ALA A 1123 69.33 -19.09 42.34
C ALA A 1123 70.06 -19.69 41.07
N ALA A 1124 71.02 -19.09 40.36
CA ALA A 1124 71.75 -17.82 40.46
C ALA A 1124 72.39 -17.43 39.11
N ALA A 1125 72.66 -16.14 38.89
CA ALA A 1125 73.84 -15.65 38.18
C ALA A 1125 74.21 -14.24 38.69
N ARG A 1126 75.50 -13.88 38.67
CA ARG A 1126 76.03 -12.53 38.99
C ARG A 1126 76.48 -11.89 37.66
N GLY A 1127 76.42 -10.58 37.40
CA GLY A 1127 76.18 -9.41 38.25
C GLY A 1127 77.41 -8.48 38.25
N GLY A 1128 77.25 -7.14 38.28
CA GLY A 1128 78.40 -6.24 38.51
C GLY A 1128 78.34 -4.79 38.00
N GLY A 1129 77.76 -3.89 38.80
CA GLY A 1129 78.38 -2.60 39.14
C GLY A 1129 78.17 -1.38 38.23
N GLY A 1130 78.43 -0.20 38.82
CA GLY A 1130 78.49 1.11 38.16
C GLY A 1130 77.26 2.00 38.42
N GLY A 1131 77.43 3.09 39.15
CA GLY A 1131 76.40 4.11 39.35
C GLY A 1131 77.01 5.53 39.38
N GLY A 1132 76.18 6.55 39.17
CA GLY A 1132 76.58 7.96 39.26
C GLY A 1132 75.52 8.92 38.72
N GLY A 1133 75.65 10.21 39.05
CA GLY A 1133 74.97 11.31 38.34
C GLY A 1133 73.55 11.65 38.80
N SER A 1134 73.41 12.40 39.89
CA SER A 1134 72.19 13.15 40.22
C SER A 1134 72.20 14.56 39.61
N SER A 1135 71.06 15.09 39.15
CA SER A 1135 70.75 16.54 39.11
C SER A 1135 69.25 16.83 38.83
N PRO A 1136 68.73 18.03 39.18
CA PRO A 1136 67.30 18.22 39.54
C PRO A 1136 66.62 19.45 38.87
N PHE A 1137 65.76 20.17 39.64
CA PHE A 1137 64.94 21.38 39.36
C PHE A 1137 63.52 21.12 38.82
N ASN A 1138 62.39 21.52 39.46
CA ASN A 1138 62.07 22.32 40.67
C ASN A 1138 62.10 23.86 40.60
N GLY A 1139 60.93 24.48 40.86
CA GLY A 1139 60.70 25.86 41.34
C GLY A 1139 59.23 25.96 41.82
N ARG A 1140 58.87 26.36 43.05
CA ARG A 1140 59.05 27.66 43.76
C ARG A 1140 58.33 28.81 43.05
N THR A 1141 57.50 29.65 43.68
CA THR A 1141 57.30 30.05 45.11
C THR A 1141 55.93 30.78 45.22
N SER A 1142 55.31 31.17 46.35
CA SER A 1142 55.55 31.08 47.82
C SER A 1142 54.19 31.20 48.56
N ALA A 1143 54.19 31.15 49.90
CA ALA A 1143 53.00 31.15 50.76
C ALA A 1143 52.53 32.54 51.29
N ASN A 1144 51.37 32.52 51.98
CA ASN A 1144 50.78 33.48 52.92
C ASN A 1144 50.00 34.70 52.38
N GLY A 1145 48.80 34.91 52.95
CA GLY A 1145 47.94 36.07 52.76
C GLY A 1145 46.52 35.85 53.32
N ASP A 1146 46.27 36.41 54.51
CA ASP A 1146 45.04 36.55 55.32
C ASP A 1146 43.64 36.45 54.68
N GLY A 1147 42.63 36.12 55.50
CA GLY A 1147 41.21 36.43 55.23
C GLY A 1147 40.20 35.41 55.73
N ALA A 1148 39.27 35.84 56.59
CA ALA A 1148 38.09 35.07 57.01
C ALA A 1148 36.87 35.98 57.07
N GLN A 1149 35.68 35.47 56.73
CA GLN A 1149 34.41 35.94 57.32
C GLN A 1149 33.23 34.99 57.08
N ASP A 1150 32.83 34.38 58.20
CA ASP A 1150 31.48 34.13 58.72
C ASP A 1150 30.23 34.56 57.90
N ASP A 1151 29.26 33.63 57.80
CA ASP A 1151 27.79 33.84 57.87
C ASP A 1151 27.21 32.49 58.36
N GLU A 1152 26.77 32.33 59.60
CA GLU A 1152 25.42 32.59 60.15
C GLU A 1152 24.23 32.14 59.27
N GLY A 1153 23.19 31.48 59.80
CA GLY A 1153 23.08 30.92 61.15
C GLY A 1153 21.70 30.33 61.51
N ARG A 1154 21.66 29.63 62.67
CA ARG A 1154 20.47 29.09 63.40
C ARG A 1154 19.77 27.92 62.68
N GLY A 1155 19.27 26.87 63.35
CA GLY A 1155 18.98 26.65 64.78
C GLY A 1155 17.45 26.54 65.00
N GLY A 1156 16.89 25.64 65.82
CA GLY A 1156 17.44 24.59 66.68
C GLY A 1156 16.33 23.63 67.14
N GLY A 1157 16.63 22.62 67.97
CA GLY A 1157 15.67 21.56 68.31
C GLY A 1157 14.52 21.97 69.26
N GLY A 1158 13.33 21.38 69.09
CA GLY A 1158 12.14 21.64 69.91
C GLY A 1158 11.18 20.45 69.98
N VAL A 1159 10.99 19.92 71.18
CA VAL A 1159 10.21 18.70 71.48
C VAL A 1159 8.70 18.91 71.35
N GLY A 1160 8.02 18.04 70.59
CA GLY A 1160 6.70 17.46 70.90
C GLY A 1160 5.44 18.34 70.87
N GLY A 1161 4.41 17.88 70.15
CA GLY A 1161 3.06 18.45 70.18
C GLY A 1161 2.10 17.55 69.38
N ALA A 1162 0.92 17.25 69.92
CA ALA A 1162 -0.02 16.28 69.35
C ALA A 1162 -1.20 16.96 68.62
N GLN A 1163 -1.88 16.16 67.78
CA GLN A 1163 -3.24 16.36 67.24
C GLN A 1163 -3.45 17.47 66.18
N GLY A 1164 -4.29 17.16 65.19
CA GLY A 1164 -4.76 18.08 64.14
C GLY A 1164 -5.03 17.32 62.84
N GLU A 1165 -6.30 17.20 62.46
CA GLU A 1165 -6.73 16.65 61.16
C GLU A 1165 -6.80 17.77 60.11
N ASP A 1166 -6.31 17.52 58.89
CA ASP A 1166 -7.11 17.71 57.66
C ASP A 1166 -6.53 16.85 56.52
N GLY A 1167 -7.28 16.65 55.44
CA GLY A 1167 -6.95 15.74 54.34
C GLY A 1167 -6.20 16.39 53.18
N GLY A 1168 -5.25 15.64 52.61
CA GLY A 1168 -4.58 15.94 51.34
C GLY A 1168 -4.11 14.65 50.66
N GLU A 1169 -4.15 14.61 49.33
CA GLU A 1169 -3.74 13.43 48.54
C GLU A 1169 -2.22 13.46 48.29
N GLU A 1170 -1.44 12.70 49.07
CA GLU A 1170 -0.01 12.47 48.80
C GLU A 1170 0.18 11.28 47.83
N GLY A 1171 1.08 11.44 46.86
CA GLY A 1171 1.31 10.46 45.78
C GLY A 1171 2.17 9.26 46.21
N GLU A 1172 1.70 8.05 45.92
CA GLU A 1172 2.48 6.80 46.06
C GLU A 1172 3.39 6.57 44.83
N ASP A 1173 4.35 7.45 44.58
CA ASP A 1173 5.34 7.21 43.50
C ASP A 1173 6.31 6.06 43.87
N ALA A 1174 6.64 5.22 42.88
CA ALA A 1174 7.51 4.08 43.09
C ALA A 1174 8.98 4.52 43.29
N PRO A 1175 9.68 4.05 44.35
CA PRO A 1175 11.08 4.40 44.59
C PRO A 1175 12.01 4.11 43.40
N GLU A 1176 12.80 5.10 42.99
CA GLU A 1176 13.68 5.07 41.79
C GLU A 1176 14.48 3.77 41.63
N HIS A 1177 14.98 3.20 42.72
CA HIS A 1177 15.77 1.97 42.72
C HIS A 1177 15.00 0.68 42.32
N LEU A 1178 13.70 0.79 42.02
CA LEU A 1178 12.84 -0.26 41.49
C LEU A 1178 12.59 -0.12 39.99
N LEU A 1179 12.89 1.04 39.40
CA LEU A 1179 12.64 1.35 38.01
C LEU A 1179 13.77 0.82 37.10
N LEU A 1180 13.50 0.74 35.81
CA LEU A 1180 14.52 0.61 34.77
C LEU A 1180 14.96 2.01 34.33
N ASP A 1181 16.17 2.12 33.79
CA ASP A 1181 16.72 3.40 33.31
C ASP A 1181 16.36 3.61 31.83
N PRO A 1182 15.40 4.49 31.49
CA PRO A 1182 15.03 4.74 30.10
C PRO A 1182 16.07 5.59 29.36
N ALA A 1183 16.98 6.26 30.07
CA ALA A 1183 18.03 7.11 29.49
C ALA A 1183 19.30 6.32 29.15
N LEU A 1184 19.31 5.00 29.39
CA LEU A 1184 20.42 4.12 29.01
C LEU A 1184 20.46 3.93 27.49
N MET A 1185 21.42 4.58 26.84
CA MET A 1185 21.84 4.23 25.48
C MET A 1185 22.55 2.88 25.48
N LEU A 1186 22.14 1.97 24.61
CA LEU A 1186 22.86 0.75 24.30
C LEU A 1186 24.22 1.09 23.62
N PRO A 1187 25.24 0.21 23.70
CA PRO A 1187 26.53 0.46 23.07
C PRO A 1187 26.41 0.58 21.54
N PHE A 1188 26.73 1.76 21.01
CA PHE A 1188 26.76 1.99 19.57
C PHE A 1188 28.02 1.40 18.94
N THR A 1189 27.85 0.73 17.80
CA THR A 1189 28.94 0.22 16.95
C THR A 1189 28.78 0.70 15.51
N LEU A 1190 29.86 1.26 14.96
CA LEU A 1190 29.92 1.59 13.54
C LEU A 1190 30.00 0.30 12.70
N PRO A 1191 29.43 0.30 11.47
CA PRO A 1191 29.65 -0.78 10.52
C PRO A 1191 31.14 -1.01 10.27
N SER A 1192 31.57 -2.26 10.13
CA SER A 1192 32.97 -2.56 9.82
C SER A 1192 33.32 -2.15 8.39
N VAL A 1193 34.61 -2.02 8.08
CA VAL A 1193 35.05 -1.71 6.70
C VAL A 1193 34.57 -2.80 5.72
N THR A 1194 34.53 -4.05 6.15
CA THR A 1194 33.97 -5.18 5.41
C THR A 1194 32.46 -5.09 5.20
N ASP A 1195 31.69 -4.64 6.21
CA ASP A 1195 30.23 -4.49 6.07
C ASP A 1195 29.88 -3.33 5.12
N MET A 1196 30.66 -2.25 5.17
CA MET A 1196 30.53 -1.13 4.21
C MET A 1196 30.95 -1.54 2.79
N LEU A 1197 31.94 -2.43 2.62
CA LEU A 1197 32.31 -2.97 1.31
C LEU A 1197 31.24 -3.90 0.73
N VAL A 1198 30.50 -4.65 1.57
CA VAL A 1198 29.35 -5.46 1.14
C VAL A 1198 28.12 -4.58 0.85
N SER A 1199 27.95 -3.48 1.60
CA SER A 1199 26.79 -2.58 1.46
C SER A 1199 26.91 -1.58 0.30
N TYR A 1200 28.12 -1.07 0.03
CA TYR A 1200 28.39 -0.03 -0.97
C TYR A 1200 29.23 -0.52 -2.18
N GLY A 1201 29.65 -1.78 -2.22
CA GLY A 1201 30.39 -2.38 -3.34
C GLY A 1201 29.68 -3.60 -3.95
N ALA A 1202 30.30 -4.26 -4.93
CA ALA A 1202 29.69 -5.38 -5.66
C ALA A 1202 29.57 -6.70 -4.86
N GLY A 1203 29.96 -6.70 -3.58
CA GLY A 1203 30.06 -7.88 -2.73
C GLY A 1203 31.22 -8.82 -3.12
N PHE A 1204 31.54 -9.76 -2.23
CA PHE A 1204 32.56 -10.78 -2.53
C PHE A 1204 32.05 -11.71 -3.64
N GLY A 1205 32.76 -11.72 -4.76
CA GLY A 1205 32.37 -12.46 -5.98
C GLY A 1205 31.78 -11.58 -7.10
N GLY A 1206 31.55 -10.29 -6.87
CA GLY A 1206 31.12 -9.36 -7.93
C GLY A 1206 29.67 -9.52 -8.39
N VAL A 1207 28.82 -10.11 -7.54
CA VAL A 1207 27.41 -10.42 -7.86
C VAL A 1207 26.49 -9.19 -7.88
N ASN A 1208 26.82 -8.12 -7.15
CA ASN A 1208 25.96 -6.94 -6.98
C ASN A 1208 26.49 -5.70 -7.74
N ARG A 1209 26.93 -5.85 -9.00
CA ARG A 1209 27.53 -4.76 -9.80
C ARG A 1209 26.66 -3.50 -9.94
N GLU A 1210 25.34 -3.64 -10.03
CA GLU A 1210 24.41 -2.52 -10.08
C GLU A 1210 24.43 -1.67 -8.79
N ARG A 1211 24.52 -2.34 -7.64
CA ARG A 1211 24.63 -1.65 -6.34
C ARG A 1211 25.96 -0.89 -6.24
N GLU A 1212 27.04 -1.47 -6.75
CA GLU A 1212 28.33 -0.76 -6.81
C GLU A 1212 28.25 0.50 -7.69
N ARG A 1213 27.66 0.40 -8.89
CA ARG A 1213 27.45 1.53 -9.82
C ARG A 1213 26.74 2.73 -9.16
N LYS A 1214 25.78 2.50 -8.25
CA LYS A 1214 25.09 3.56 -7.48
C LYS A 1214 26.03 4.32 -6.53
N TYR A 1215 27.06 3.66 -5.99
CA TYR A 1215 28.01 4.22 -5.01
C TYR A 1215 29.41 4.49 -5.58
N ILE A 1216 29.58 4.54 -6.91
CA ILE A 1216 30.81 5.05 -7.52
C ILE A 1216 30.87 6.59 -7.35
N PRO A 1217 31.93 7.18 -6.77
CA PRO A 1217 32.03 8.62 -6.56
C PRO A 1217 32.02 9.41 -7.88
N THR A 1218 30.84 9.94 -8.22
CA THR A 1218 30.57 10.66 -9.48
C THR A 1218 29.52 11.76 -9.23
N VAL A 1219 29.53 12.81 -10.06
CA VAL A 1219 28.61 13.96 -9.95
C VAL A 1219 27.74 14.02 -11.21
N PRO A 1220 26.39 14.08 -11.11
CA PRO A 1220 25.52 14.25 -12.27
C PRO A 1220 25.74 15.57 -13.00
N ALA A 1221 25.64 15.58 -14.33
CA ALA A 1221 25.85 16.77 -15.16
C ALA A 1221 24.92 17.94 -14.78
N GLU A 1222 23.63 17.67 -14.54
CA GLU A 1222 22.67 18.66 -14.06
C GLU A 1222 23.10 19.39 -12.77
N PHE A 1223 23.90 18.74 -11.92
CA PHE A 1223 24.38 19.35 -10.69
C PHE A 1223 25.56 20.28 -10.96
N LEU A 1224 26.40 19.96 -11.94
CA LEU A 1224 27.47 20.85 -12.40
C LEU A 1224 26.88 22.14 -13.00
N GLU A 1225 25.82 22.03 -13.81
CA GLU A 1225 25.08 23.19 -14.31
C GLU A 1225 24.54 24.10 -13.19
N LYS A 1226 24.01 23.51 -12.11
CA LYS A 1226 23.53 24.26 -10.93
C LYS A 1226 24.66 25.01 -10.22
N LEU A 1227 25.90 24.51 -10.26
CA LEU A 1227 27.09 25.22 -9.78
C LEU A 1227 27.49 26.37 -10.73
N GLU A 1228 27.43 26.16 -12.04
CA GLU A 1228 27.80 27.15 -13.06
C GLU A 1228 26.80 28.32 -13.17
N VAL A 1229 25.49 28.05 -13.18
CA VAL A 1229 24.42 29.06 -13.31
C VAL A 1229 24.41 30.06 -12.14
N SER A 1230 25.00 29.69 -10.99
CA SER A 1230 25.23 30.60 -9.86
C SER A 1230 26.42 31.56 -10.04
N GLY A 1231 27.24 31.35 -11.08
CA GLY A 1231 28.38 32.17 -11.45
C GLY A 1231 28.02 33.42 -12.24
N VAL A 1232 28.90 34.43 -12.23
CA VAL A 1232 28.71 35.65 -13.02
C VAL A 1232 28.80 35.31 -14.51
N ARG A 1233 27.76 35.68 -15.28
CA ARG A 1233 27.66 35.53 -16.75
C ARG A 1233 29.01 35.64 -17.47
N LYS A 1234 29.53 34.49 -17.87
CA LYS A 1234 30.34 34.30 -19.07
C LYS A 1234 29.60 33.35 -20.00
N GLU A 1235 29.90 33.44 -21.28
CA GLU A 1235 29.39 32.52 -22.30
C GLU A 1235 29.94 31.11 -22.03
N PRO A 1236 29.20 30.03 -22.36
CA PRO A 1236 29.66 28.66 -22.14
C PRO A 1236 30.97 28.42 -22.88
N MET A 1237 31.99 27.93 -22.16
CA MET A 1237 33.32 27.60 -22.71
C MET A 1237 33.32 26.30 -23.53
N PHE A 1238 32.20 25.57 -23.54
CA PHE A 1238 31.94 24.43 -24.41
C PHE A 1238 30.78 24.78 -25.33
N ALA A 1239 31.12 25.29 -26.51
CA ALA A 1239 30.36 25.05 -27.72
C ALA A 1239 31.00 23.85 -28.42
N ASP A 1240 30.19 22.97 -28.99
CA ASP A 1240 30.69 21.77 -29.66
C ASP A 1240 31.70 22.14 -30.75
N LYS A 1241 32.86 21.51 -30.67
CA LYS A 1241 33.93 21.62 -31.65
C LYS A 1241 34.09 20.26 -32.31
N ASP A 1242 33.80 20.19 -33.60
CA ASP A 1242 33.89 18.96 -34.39
C ASP A 1242 35.32 18.38 -34.34
N TRP A 1243 35.48 17.22 -33.69
CA TRP A 1243 36.79 16.55 -33.55
C TRP A 1243 37.23 15.76 -34.81
N GLU A 1244 36.60 16.00 -35.97
CA GLU A 1244 36.87 15.27 -37.22
C GLU A 1244 37.91 15.93 -38.15
N ASN A 1245 38.43 17.13 -37.86
CA ASN A 1245 39.38 17.81 -38.76
C ASN A 1245 40.54 18.54 -38.04
N GLU A 1246 41.61 17.80 -37.73
CA GLU A 1246 42.96 18.40 -37.58
C GLU A 1246 44.06 17.37 -37.93
N GLU A 1247 44.18 17.03 -39.23
CA GLU A 1247 45.38 16.37 -39.76
C GLU A 1247 46.54 17.38 -39.89
N VAL A 1248 47.63 17.10 -39.18
CA VAL A 1248 49.04 17.36 -39.56
C VAL A 1248 49.43 18.76 -40.11
N GLU A 1249 50.08 19.57 -39.26
CA GLU A 1249 51.43 20.11 -39.52
C GLU A 1249 52.20 20.49 -38.23
#